data_AF-A0A2K5KUJ5-F1
#
_entry.id   AF-A0A2K5KUJ5-F1
#
_cell.length_a   1.000
_cell.length_b   1.000
_cell.length_c   1.000
_cell.angle_alpha   90.00
_cell.angle_beta   90.00
_cell.angle_gamma   90.00
#
_symmetry.space_group_name_H-M   'P 1'
#
loop_
_entity.id
_entity.type
_entity.pdbx_description
1 polymer ?
#
loop_
_entity_poly.entity_id
_entity_poly.type
_entity_poly.pdbx_seq_one_letter_code
_entity_poly.pdbx_strand_id
1 'polypeptide(L)'
;RTALEEAAGPGSWGQMQSSGPHGSRGTSRGWGADITLPLLYPVGCHWARRLEQEVDGVMRIFGGVQQLREIYKDNRNLFEVQENEPQKLVEKVAGDIESLLDRKVQALKRLADAAENFQKAHRWQDNIKEEDIVYYDAKADAELDDPESEDVERGSKASTLRLDFIEDPNFKNKVNYSYTAVQIPTDIYKGSTVILNELNWTEALENVFMENRRQDPTLLWQVFGSATGVTRYYPGRYQPLHLLGRYIQGASSPKDMVIIVDVSGSVSGLTLKLMKTSVCEMLDTLSDDDYVNVASFNEKAQPVSCFTHLVQANVRNKKVFKEAVQGMVAKGTTGYKAGFEYAFDQLQNSNITRANCNKMIMMFTDGGEDRVQDVFEKYNWPNRTVRVFTFSVGQHNYDVTPLQWMACANKGYYFEIPSIGAIRINTQEYLDVLGRPMVLAGKEAKQVQWTNVYEDALEGMGLAPFPQGWLVVTGTLPVFNLTQDGPGEKKNQLILGVMGIDVALNDIKRLTPNYTLGANGYVFAIDLNGYVLLHPNLKPQTTNFREPVTLDFLDAELEDENKEEIRRSMIDGNKGHKQIRTLVKSLDERYIDEVTRNYTWVPIRSTNYSLGLVLPPYSTFYLQANLSDQILQVKYFEFLLPSSFESEGHVFIAPREYCKDLNASDNNTEFLKNFIELMEKVTPDSKQCNNFLLHNLILDTGITQQLVERVWRDQDLNTYSLLAVFAATDGGITRVFPNKAAEDWTENPEPFNASFYRRSLDNHGYVFKPPHQDALLRPLELENDTVGILVSTAVELSLGRRTLRPAVVGVKLDLEAWAEKFKVLASNRTHQDQPQQCGPNSHCEMDCEVNNEDLLCVLIDDGGFLVLSNQNHQWDQVGRFFSEVDANLMLALYNNSFYTRKESYDYQAACAPQPPGNLGAAPRGVFVPTVADFLNLAWWTSAAAWSLFQQLLYGLIYHSWFQADPAEAEGSPETRESSCVMKQTQYYFGSVNASYNAIIDCGNCSRLFHAQRLTNTNLLFVVAEKPLCSQCEAGRLLQKETHSDGPEQCELVQRPRYRRGPHICFDYNATEDTSDCGRGASFPPSLGVLVSLQLLLLLGLPPRPQPQVLVHASRRL
;
A
#
# COMPACT_ATOMS: atom_id res chain seq x y z
N ARG A 1 64.12 9.29 1.80
CA ARG A 1 64.57 10.61 1.31
C ARG A 1 63.47 11.59 1.70
N THR A 2 63.50 12.10 2.94
CA THR A 2 64.19 13.35 3.36
C THR A 2 63.41 14.59 2.90
N ALA A 3 63.02 15.54 3.77
CA ALA A 3 63.55 15.82 5.11
C ALA A 3 62.59 16.66 5.99
N LEU A 4 62.63 16.42 7.33
CA LEU A 4 62.68 17.40 8.45
C LEU A 4 61.45 18.33 8.67
N GLU A 5 61.07 18.78 9.87
CA GLU A 5 61.55 18.72 11.28
C GLU A 5 60.33 19.10 12.20
N GLU A 6 60.17 18.78 13.49
CA GLU A 6 60.99 18.00 14.46
C GLU A 6 60.11 17.28 15.55
N ALA A 7 60.37 17.51 16.85
CA ALA A 7 59.94 16.80 18.08
C ALA A 7 58.96 17.61 18.97
N ALA A 8 58.30 17.13 20.04
CA ALA A 8 57.91 15.80 20.56
C ALA A 8 56.88 15.98 21.71
N GLY A 9 56.07 14.96 22.05
CA GLY A 9 55.24 14.92 23.27
C GLY A 9 55.89 14.09 24.40
N PRO A 10 55.14 13.52 25.38
CA PRO A 10 53.73 13.74 25.74
C PRO A 10 53.47 13.85 27.28
N GLY A 11 52.22 14.10 27.70
CA GLY A 11 51.67 13.48 28.93
C GLY A 11 50.96 14.33 30.01
N SER A 12 49.65 14.09 30.17
CA SER A 12 48.88 13.99 31.46
C SER A 12 48.80 15.18 32.46
N TRP A 13 47.91 15.00 33.47
CA TRP A 13 47.54 15.94 34.57
C TRP A 13 46.70 17.15 34.13
N GLY A 14 45.80 17.71 34.93
CA GLY A 14 45.35 17.39 36.29
C GLY A 14 44.33 18.45 36.76
N GLN A 15 43.54 18.19 37.81
CA GLN A 15 42.53 19.13 38.32
C GLN A 15 43.16 20.37 39.00
N MET A 16 42.38 21.48 39.04
CA MET A 16 41.85 22.10 40.29
C MET A 16 42.02 23.65 40.42
N GLN A 17 40.87 24.33 40.61
CA GLN A 17 40.64 25.63 41.31
C GLN A 17 41.42 26.92 40.93
N SER A 18 40.70 28.02 40.63
CA SER A 18 40.41 29.11 41.62
C SER A 18 39.84 30.44 41.02
N SER A 19 38.95 31.08 41.79
CA SER A 19 38.56 32.52 41.93
C SER A 19 38.76 33.62 40.84
N GLY A 20 37.76 34.51 40.70
CA GLY A 20 37.79 35.80 39.94
C GLY A 20 38.55 36.97 40.64
N PRO A 21 38.26 38.30 40.42
CA PRO A 21 36.91 38.92 40.31
C PRO A 21 36.73 40.23 39.44
N HIS A 22 35.50 40.80 39.46
CA HIS A 22 35.05 42.19 39.08
C HIS A 22 35.23 42.69 37.61
N GLY A 23 34.36 43.50 36.97
CA GLY A 23 33.03 44.12 37.19
C GLY A 23 32.52 44.68 35.82
N SER A 24 31.32 45.19 35.54
CA SER A 24 30.42 46.06 36.33
C SER A 24 28.99 46.21 35.72
N ARG A 25 27.97 46.22 36.60
CA ARG A 25 26.65 46.92 36.56
C ARG A 25 25.95 47.26 35.22
N GLY A 26 24.76 46.67 35.04
CA GLY A 26 23.56 47.34 34.51
C GLY A 26 22.40 47.13 35.50
N THR A 27 21.58 48.15 35.76
CA THR A 27 20.54 48.12 36.81
C THR A 27 19.13 47.91 36.26
N SER A 28 18.41 46.91 36.78
CA SER A 28 16.93 46.87 36.78
C SER A 28 16.42 46.83 38.24
N ARG A 29 15.19 47.34 38.45
CA ARG A 29 14.54 47.43 39.77
C ARG A 29 13.68 46.17 39.99
N GLY A 30 13.65 45.66 41.23
CA GLY A 30 12.97 44.40 41.57
C GLY A 30 11.51 44.54 42.00
N TRP A 31 11.09 43.55 42.81
CA TRP A 31 9.76 43.23 43.38
C TRP A 31 8.99 42.12 42.64
N GLY A 32 9.04 40.93 43.24
CA GLY A 32 8.44 39.66 42.81
C GLY A 32 9.27 38.54 43.47
N ALA A 33 8.66 37.63 44.24
CA ALA A 33 9.42 36.71 45.09
C ALA A 33 10.01 35.53 44.28
N ASP A 34 11.31 35.26 44.47
CA ASP A 34 11.99 34.14 43.81
C ASP A 34 11.48 32.78 44.33
N ILE A 35 10.81 32.02 43.46
CA ILE A 35 10.64 30.57 43.65
C ILE A 35 12.03 29.94 43.53
N THR A 36 12.57 29.47 44.65
CA THR A 36 13.98 29.05 44.71
C THR A 36 14.15 27.59 44.26
N LEU A 37 14.95 27.41 43.20
CA LEU A 37 15.34 26.13 42.57
C LEU A 37 15.57 24.92 43.50
N PRO A 38 16.17 25.02 44.71
CA PRO A 38 16.57 23.85 45.49
C PRO A 38 15.43 22.97 46.03
N LEU A 39 14.19 23.45 46.09
CA LEU A 39 13.09 22.74 46.76
C LEU A 39 12.25 21.85 45.83
N LEU A 40 12.11 22.17 44.53
CA LEU A 40 11.34 21.31 43.60
C LEU A 40 11.94 19.91 43.46
N TYR A 41 13.27 19.79 43.47
CA TYR A 41 13.97 18.53 43.24
C TYR A 41 13.65 17.44 44.30
N PRO A 42 13.90 17.63 45.61
CA PRO A 42 13.60 16.60 46.60
C PRO A 42 12.10 16.32 46.73
N VAL A 43 11.25 17.33 46.57
CA VAL A 43 9.79 17.21 46.71
C VAL A 43 9.18 16.46 45.52
N GLY A 44 9.55 16.80 44.29
CA GLY A 44 9.12 16.12 43.07
C GLY A 44 9.54 14.64 43.04
N CYS A 45 10.78 14.33 43.40
CA CYS A 45 11.24 12.95 43.54
C CYS A 45 10.50 12.18 44.66
N HIS A 46 10.11 12.84 45.75
CA HIS A 46 9.34 12.22 46.84
C HIS A 46 7.90 11.90 46.42
N TRP A 47 7.21 12.82 45.74
CA TRP A 47 5.87 12.58 45.21
C TRP A 47 5.85 11.50 44.14
N ALA A 48 6.80 11.53 43.20
CA ALA A 48 6.97 10.49 42.20
C ALA A 48 7.05 9.10 42.86
N ARG A 49 7.85 8.96 43.93
CA ARG A 49 7.98 7.70 44.66
C ARG A 49 6.71 7.26 45.39
N ARG A 50 5.87 8.18 45.87
CA ARG A 50 4.55 7.86 46.44
C ARG A 50 3.58 7.37 45.37
N LEU A 51 3.62 7.97 44.19
CA LEU A 51 2.83 7.55 43.02
C LEU A 51 3.23 6.14 42.55
N GLU A 52 4.53 5.86 42.43
CA GLU A 52 5.05 4.51 42.13
C GLU A 52 4.52 3.45 43.12
N GLN A 53 4.57 3.76 44.42
CA GLN A 53 4.16 2.83 45.48
C GLN A 53 2.65 2.54 45.46
N GLU A 54 1.81 3.50 45.08
CA GLU A 54 0.37 3.29 44.95
C GLU A 54 0.00 2.53 43.69
N VAL A 55 0.64 2.82 42.54
CA VAL A 55 0.46 2.05 41.31
C VAL A 55 0.87 0.58 41.51
N ASP A 56 2.06 0.34 42.09
CA ASP A 56 2.53 -1.02 42.43
C ASP A 56 1.60 -1.71 43.45
N GLY A 57 1.13 -0.96 44.46
CA GLY A 57 0.18 -1.43 45.46
C GLY A 57 -1.12 -1.94 44.85
N VAL A 58 -1.78 -1.12 44.02
CA VAL A 58 -3.01 -1.48 43.31
C VAL A 58 -2.80 -2.64 42.35
N MET A 59 -1.74 -2.61 41.53
CA MET A 59 -1.46 -3.68 40.57
C MET A 59 -1.09 -5.01 41.24
N ARG A 60 -0.47 -5.00 42.42
CA ARG A 60 -0.18 -6.20 43.20
C ARG A 60 -1.45 -6.81 43.84
N ILE A 61 -2.44 -5.99 44.17
CA ILE A 61 -3.69 -6.42 44.80
C ILE A 61 -4.72 -6.90 43.76
N PHE A 62 -4.90 -6.17 42.66
CA PHE A 62 -5.94 -6.42 41.65
C PHE A 62 -5.42 -7.06 40.36
N GLY A 63 -4.22 -6.70 39.92
CA GLY A 63 -3.63 -7.20 38.69
C GLY A 63 -3.30 -8.70 38.74
N GLY A 64 -3.20 -9.31 39.92
CA GLY A 64 -3.16 -10.78 40.07
C GLY A 64 -1.93 -11.48 39.46
N VAL A 65 -0.88 -10.74 39.06
CA VAL A 65 0.31 -11.26 38.34
C VAL A 65 0.98 -12.42 39.07
N GLN A 66 1.11 -12.32 40.40
CA GLN A 66 1.78 -13.34 41.21
C GLN A 66 0.91 -14.59 41.34
N GLN A 67 -0.39 -14.40 41.55
CA GLN A 67 -1.39 -15.46 41.69
C GLN A 67 -1.58 -16.20 40.36
N LEU A 68 -1.61 -15.51 39.22
CA LEU A 68 -1.68 -16.15 37.90
C LEU A 68 -0.41 -16.98 37.61
N ARG A 69 0.77 -16.45 37.96
CA ARG A 69 2.04 -17.21 37.90
C ARG A 69 2.02 -18.46 38.78
N GLU A 70 1.34 -18.43 39.93
CA GLU A 70 1.13 -19.61 40.79
C GLU A 70 0.13 -20.58 40.17
N ILE A 71 -1.01 -20.11 39.64
CA ILE A 71 -2.00 -20.95 38.93
C ILE A 71 -1.36 -21.70 37.75
N TYR A 72 -0.50 -21.06 36.95
CA TYR A 72 0.26 -21.74 35.88
C TYR A 72 1.26 -22.78 36.41
N LYS A 73 1.78 -22.64 37.64
CA LYS A 73 2.66 -23.64 38.27
C LYS A 73 1.87 -24.80 38.88
N ASP A 74 0.72 -24.51 39.49
CA ASP A 74 -0.20 -25.52 40.04
C ASP A 74 -0.72 -26.43 38.93
N ASN A 75 -1.13 -25.83 37.80
CA ASN A 75 -1.70 -26.52 36.65
C ASN A 75 -0.65 -27.06 35.66
N ARG A 76 0.63 -27.19 36.07
CA ARG A 76 1.75 -27.59 35.20
C ARG A 76 1.55 -28.93 34.48
N ASN A 77 0.74 -29.84 35.03
CA ASN A 77 0.43 -31.14 34.46
C ASN A 77 -0.53 -31.08 33.25
N LEU A 78 -1.23 -29.96 33.04
CA LEU A 78 -2.22 -29.79 31.96
C LEU A 78 -1.62 -29.24 30.66
N PHE A 79 -0.33 -28.93 30.63
CA PHE A 79 0.33 -28.37 29.45
C PHE A 79 1.80 -28.77 29.33
N GLU A 80 2.31 -28.73 28.11
CA GLU A 80 3.71 -28.91 27.76
C GLU A 80 4.31 -27.60 27.26
N VAL A 81 5.63 -27.47 27.37
CA VAL A 81 6.37 -26.29 26.89
C VAL A 81 7.22 -26.75 25.71
N GLN A 82 6.83 -26.35 24.52
CA GLN A 82 7.56 -26.64 23.28
C GLN A 82 8.45 -25.46 22.89
N GLU A 83 9.39 -25.70 21.99
CA GLU A 83 10.47 -24.78 21.61
C GLU A 83 10.38 -24.47 20.11
N ASN A 84 10.24 -23.18 19.79
CA ASN A 84 10.27 -22.67 18.42
C ASN A 84 11.73 -22.55 17.97
N GLU A 85 12.30 -23.61 17.40
CA GLU A 85 13.61 -23.53 16.73
C GLU A 85 13.49 -22.70 15.44
N PRO A 86 13.98 -21.44 15.37
CA PRO A 86 13.57 -20.52 14.30
C PRO A 86 14.05 -20.98 12.93
N GLN A 87 15.26 -21.55 12.85
CA GLN A 87 15.83 -22.06 11.60
C GLN A 87 15.01 -23.22 11.03
N LYS A 88 14.67 -24.22 11.85
CA LYS A 88 13.84 -25.36 11.42
C LYS A 88 12.44 -24.92 11.00
N LEU A 89 11.88 -23.92 11.69
CA LEU A 89 10.55 -23.41 11.38
C LEU A 89 10.52 -22.69 10.04
N VAL A 90 11.49 -21.81 9.77
CA VAL A 90 11.61 -21.13 8.46
C VAL A 90 11.91 -22.13 7.35
N GLU A 91 12.85 -23.07 7.54
CA GLU A 91 13.16 -24.10 6.53
C GLU A 91 11.94 -24.99 6.22
N LYS A 92 11.11 -25.33 7.23
CA LYS A 92 9.86 -26.08 7.03
C LYS A 92 8.84 -25.26 6.23
N VAL A 93 8.53 -24.03 6.67
CA VAL A 93 7.52 -23.18 6.04
C VAL A 93 7.93 -22.82 4.60
N ALA A 94 9.22 -22.56 4.36
CA ALA A 94 9.74 -22.36 3.01
C ALA A 94 9.52 -23.58 2.10
N GLY A 95 9.73 -24.80 2.63
CA GLY A 95 9.46 -26.05 1.91
C GLY A 95 7.96 -26.33 1.66
N ASP A 96 7.10 -25.97 2.61
CA ASP A 96 5.64 -26.09 2.47
C ASP A 96 5.11 -25.10 1.39
N ILE A 97 5.65 -23.87 1.35
CA ILE A 97 5.35 -22.87 0.32
C ILE A 97 5.92 -23.31 -1.05
N GLU A 98 7.17 -23.80 -1.11
CA GLU A 98 7.78 -24.38 -2.31
C GLU A 98 6.89 -25.48 -2.91
N SER A 99 6.41 -26.42 -2.08
CA SER A 99 5.49 -27.49 -2.50
C SER A 99 4.11 -26.99 -2.95
N LEU A 100 3.63 -25.86 -2.41
CA LEU A 100 2.40 -25.21 -2.90
C LEU A 100 2.63 -24.59 -4.29
N LEU A 101 3.65 -23.76 -4.44
CA LEU A 101 3.95 -23.04 -5.69
C LEU A 101 4.33 -24.01 -6.82
N ASP A 102 5.09 -25.07 -6.53
CA ASP A 102 5.47 -26.10 -7.50
C ASP A 102 4.25 -26.83 -8.09
N ARG A 103 3.19 -27.06 -7.30
CA ARG A 103 1.93 -27.65 -7.81
C ARG A 103 1.22 -26.71 -8.79
N LYS A 104 1.18 -25.40 -8.49
CA LYS A 104 0.62 -24.38 -9.38
C LYS A 104 1.46 -24.26 -10.67
N VAL A 105 2.78 -24.27 -10.56
CA VAL A 105 3.74 -24.28 -11.69
C VAL A 105 3.53 -25.51 -12.60
N GLN A 106 3.23 -26.69 -12.04
CA GLN A 106 2.93 -27.87 -12.84
C GLN A 106 1.60 -27.74 -13.61
N ALA A 107 0.55 -27.22 -12.98
CA ALA A 107 -0.73 -26.94 -13.66
C ALA A 107 -0.57 -25.94 -14.80
N LEU A 108 0.21 -24.87 -14.58
CA LEU A 108 0.50 -23.82 -15.56
C LEU A 108 1.29 -24.35 -16.76
N LYS A 109 2.31 -25.18 -16.54
CA LYS A 109 3.08 -25.83 -17.62
C LYS A 109 2.21 -26.72 -18.50
N ARG A 110 1.28 -27.50 -17.91
CA ARG A 110 0.33 -28.32 -18.66
C ARG A 110 -0.61 -27.48 -19.53
N LEU A 111 -1.10 -26.34 -19.02
CA LEU A 111 -1.95 -25.43 -19.80
C LEU A 111 -1.19 -24.84 -21.00
N ALA A 112 0.02 -24.34 -20.78
CA ALA A 112 0.83 -23.78 -21.87
C ALA A 112 1.19 -24.85 -22.92
N ASP A 113 1.65 -26.02 -22.51
CA ASP A 113 1.96 -27.12 -23.45
C ASP A 113 0.69 -27.64 -24.16
N ALA A 114 -0.49 -27.61 -23.53
CA ALA A 114 -1.75 -27.94 -24.19
C ALA A 114 -2.15 -26.89 -25.24
N ALA A 115 -2.08 -25.60 -24.91
CA ALA A 115 -2.40 -24.50 -25.82
C ALA A 115 -1.55 -24.51 -27.09
N GLU A 116 -0.24 -24.71 -26.96
CA GLU A 116 0.67 -24.80 -28.11
C GLU A 116 0.33 -25.98 -29.03
N ASN A 117 -0.09 -27.12 -28.45
CA ASN A 117 -0.48 -28.30 -29.23
C ASN A 117 -1.85 -28.12 -29.90
N PHE A 118 -2.82 -27.50 -29.22
CA PHE A 118 -4.15 -27.22 -29.78
C PHE A 118 -4.08 -26.22 -30.92
N GLN A 119 -3.42 -25.06 -30.74
CA GLN A 119 -3.31 -24.06 -31.81
C GLN A 119 -2.47 -24.58 -33.00
N LYS A 120 -1.47 -25.43 -32.75
CA LYS A 120 -0.73 -26.11 -33.84
C LYS A 120 -1.57 -27.13 -34.62
N ALA A 121 -2.60 -27.71 -33.99
CA ALA A 121 -3.55 -28.61 -34.64
C ALA A 121 -4.72 -27.87 -35.31
N HIS A 122 -4.99 -26.63 -34.91
CA HIS A 122 -6.03 -25.79 -35.47
C HIS A 122 -5.81 -25.51 -36.96
N ARG A 123 -6.91 -25.24 -37.67
CA ARG A 123 -6.89 -24.78 -39.06
C ARG A 123 -7.72 -23.52 -39.16
N TRP A 124 -7.09 -22.46 -39.67
CA TRP A 124 -7.74 -21.19 -39.92
C TRP A 124 -8.97 -21.34 -40.82
N GLN A 125 -10.07 -20.70 -40.43
CA GLN A 125 -11.33 -20.68 -41.18
C GLN A 125 -11.77 -19.23 -41.45
N ASP A 126 -11.71 -18.79 -42.71
CA ASP A 126 -12.13 -17.44 -43.11
C ASP A 126 -13.67 -17.27 -43.15
N ASN A 127 -14.41 -18.37 -43.22
CA ASN A 127 -15.87 -18.39 -43.41
C ASN A 127 -16.68 -18.69 -42.14
N ILE A 128 -16.03 -18.63 -40.97
CA ILE A 128 -16.65 -18.85 -39.66
C ILE A 128 -17.56 -17.67 -39.27
N LYS A 129 -18.71 -17.95 -38.65
CA LYS A 129 -19.64 -16.96 -38.12
C LYS A 129 -19.77 -17.05 -36.61
N GLU A 130 -20.28 -15.99 -36.01
CA GLU A 130 -20.61 -15.93 -34.57
C GLU A 130 -21.69 -16.95 -34.16
N GLU A 131 -22.56 -17.35 -35.10
CA GLU A 131 -23.55 -18.43 -34.92
C GLU A 131 -22.91 -19.83 -34.82
N ASP A 132 -21.69 -20.02 -35.34
CA ASP A 132 -21.00 -21.32 -35.40
C ASP A 132 -20.21 -21.64 -34.12
N ILE A 133 -20.07 -20.67 -33.19
CA ILE A 133 -19.28 -20.79 -31.97
C ILE A 133 -20.18 -20.62 -30.74
N VAL A 134 -20.05 -21.53 -29.78
CA VAL A 134 -20.78 -21.49 -28.51
C VAL A 134 -19.81 -21.13 -27.39
N TYR A 135 -20.08 -20.02 -26.69
CA TYR A 135 -19.25 -19.57 -25.56
C TYR A 135 -20.08 -18.78 -24.54
N TYR A 136 -19.52 -18.61 -23.35
CA TYR A 136 -20.06 -17.69 -22.34
C TYR A 136 -19.30 -16.36 -22.38
N ASP A 137 -19.99 -15.28 -22.73
CA ASP A 137 -19.44 -13.93 -22.67
C ASP A 137 -19.74 -13.30 -21.30
N ALA A 138 -18.69 -13.05 -20.53
CA ALA A 138 -18.76 -12.48 -19.19
C ALA A 138 -19.34 -11.06 -19.11
N LYS A 139 -19.60 -10.40 -20.25
CA LYS A 139 -20.24 -9.08 -20.30
C LYS A 139 -21.71 -9.11 -20.70
N ALA A 140 -22.17 -10.18 -21.36
CA ALA A 140 -23.48 -10.18 -22.00
C ALA A 140 -24.66 -10.18 -21.02
N ASP A 141 -24.50 -10.78 -19.83
CA ASP A 141 -25.54 -10.77 -18.80
C ASP A 141 -25.52 -9.48 -17.94
N ALA A 142 -24.44 -8.70 -17.98
CA ALA A 142 -24.34 -7.42 -17.26
C ALA A 142 -25.23 -6.31 -17.85
N GLU A 143 -25.70 -6.51 -19.08
CA GLU A 143 -26.59 -5.59 -19.82
C GLU A 143 -28.09 -5.98 -19.63
N LEU A 144 -28.40 -7.02 -18.84
CA LEU A 144 -29.76 -7.55 -18.65
C LEU A 144 -30.43 -7.20 -17.31
N ASP A 145 -29.70 -6.65 -16.34
CA ASP A 145 -30.26 -6.21 -15.04
C ASP A 145 -30.78 -4.75 -15.07
N ASP A 146 -30.83 -4.11 -16.25
CA ASP A 146 -31.38 -2.76 -16.42
C ASP A 146 -32.90 -2.82 -16.69
N PRO A 147 -33.77 -2.39 -15.74
CA PRO A 147 -35.21 -2.68 -15.76
C PRO A 147 -36.02 -1.94 -16.83
N GLU A 148 -35.41 -1.03 -17.60
CA GLU A 148 -36.07 -0.35 -18.73
C GLU A 148 -36.04 -1.16 -20.04
N SER A 149 -35.41 -2.35 -20.05
CA SER A 149 -35.16 -3.15 -21.26
C SER A 149 -36.18 -4.27 -21.57
N GLU A 150 -37.35 -4.32 -20.91
CA GLU A 150 -38.34 -5.41 -21.13
C GLU A 150 -38.98 -5.44 -22.55
N ASP A 151 -38.90 -4.35 -23.33
CA ASP A 151 -39.61 -4.18 -24.61
C ASP A 151 -38.77 -4.45 -25.89
N VAL A 152 -38.03 -5.56 -25.95
CA VAL A 152 -37.49 -6.08 -27.23
C VAL A 152 -37.94 -7.51 -27.51
N GLU A 153 -39.02 -7.63 -28.30
CA GLU A 153 -39.52 -8.91 -28.80
C GLU A 153 -38.48 -9.66 -29.65
N ARG A 154 -37.95 -10.77 -29.11
CA ARG A 154 -37.94 -12.08 -29.80
C ARG A 154 -37.36 -12.10 -31.24
N GLY A 155 -36.17 -11.52 -31.46
CA GLY A 155 -35.52 -11.50 -32.78
C GLY A 155 -34.07 -12.02 -32.82
N SER A 156 -33.21 -11.55 -31.93
CA SER A 156 -31.77 -11.85 -31.90
C SER A 156 -31.46 -13.10 -31.06
N LYS A 157 -31.30 -14.25 -31.72
CA LYS A 157 -30.68 -15.43 -31.09
C LYS A 157 -29.17 -15.23 -30.98
N ALA A 158 -28.71 -14.55 -29.93
CA ALA A 158 -27.30 -14.56 -29.57
C ALA A 158 -26.88 -15.96 -29.10
N SER A 159 -25.66 -16.38 -29.46
CA SER A 159 -25.06 -17.69 -29.15
C SER A 159 -24.53 -17.80 -27.70
N THR A 160 -25.07 -17.00 -26.78
CA THR A 160 -24.65 -16.95 -25.37
C THR A 160 -25.27 -18.07 -24.54
N LEU A 161 -24.42 -18.91 -23.96
CA LEU A 161 -24.81 -19.89 -22.94
C LEU A 161 -25.42 -19.16 -21.73
N ARG A 162 -26.56 -19.61 -21.21
CA ARG A 162 -27.01 -19.24 -19.86
C ARG A 162 -26.44 -20.22 -18.85
N LEU A 163 -25.77 -19.70 -17.83
CA LEU A 163 -25.06 -20.49 -16.82
C LEU A 163 -25.73 -20.34 -15.45
N ASP A 164 -25.95 -21.46 -14.76
CA ASP A 164 -26.31 -21.45 -13.34
C ASP A 164 -25.04 -21.21 -12.51
N PHE A 165 -25.04 -20.21 -11.64
CA PHE A 165 -23.90 -19.89 -10.78
C PHE A 165 -24.13 -20.33 -9.33
N ILE A 166 -23.09 -20.84 -8.69
CA ILE A 166 -23.09 -21.30 -7.29
C ILE A 166 -22.14 -20.41 -6.49
N GLU A 167 -22.53 -20.00 -5.29
CA GLU A 167 -21.64 -19.26 -4.38
C GLU A 167 -20.56 -20.19 -3.82
N ASP A 168 -19.29 -19.84 -4.02
CA ASP A 168 -18.16 -20.61 -3.53
C ASP A 168 -17.33 -19.82 -2.50
N PRO A 169 -17.03 -20.38 -1.31
CA PRO A 169 -16.33 -19.66 -0.24
C PRO A 169 -14.86 -19.35 -0.55
N ASN A 170 -14.22 -20.05 -1.49
CA ASN A 170 -12.83 -19.77 -1.88
C ASN A 170 -12.73 -18.55 -2.80
N PHE A 171 -13.78 -18.28 -3.58
CA PHE A 171 -13.88 -17.11 -4.46
C PHE A 171 -14.73 -15.97 -3.89
N LYS A 172 -15.49 -16.25 -2.81
CA LYS A 172 -16.58 -15.41 -2.25
C LYS A 172 -17.50 -14.81 -3.32
N ASN A 173 -17.72 -15.56 -4.39
CA ASN A 173 -18.42 -15.12 -5.59
C ASN A 173 -19.26 -16.26 -6.16
N LYS A 174 -20.25 -15.87 -6.97
CA LYS A 174 -21.05 -16.76 -7.81
C LYS A 174 -20.19 -17.24 -9.00
N VAL A 175 -19.91 -18.54 -9.05
CA VAL A 175 -19.03 -19.18 -10.04
C VAL A 175 -19.70 -20.39 -10.70
N ASN A 176 -19.31 -20.71 -11.93
CA ASN A 176 -19.76 -21.89 -12.67
C ASN A 176 -18.57 -22.83 -12.95
N TYR A 177 -18.68 -24.09 -12.53
CA TYR A 177 -17.64 -25.12 -12.68
C TYR A 177 -17.78 -25.99 -13.93
N SER A 178 -18.83 -25.80 -14.72
CA SER A 178 -19.08 -26.58 -15.94
C SER A 178 -18.46 -25.93 -17.18
N TYR A 179 -18.36 -24.59 -17.20
CA TYR A 179 -17.89 -23.81 -18.34
C TYR A 179 -16.88 -22.72 -17.95
N THR A 180 -16.08 -22.34 -18.93
CA THR A 180 -15.18 -21.18 -18.94
C THR A 180 -15.95 -19.90 -19.27
N ALA A 181 -15.49 -18.78 -18.72
CA ALA A 181 -15.93 -17.45 -19.13
C ALA A 181 -14.93 -16.83 -20.10
N VAL A 182 -15.45 -16.10 -21.09
CA VAL A 182 -14.68 -15.34 -22.07
C VAL A 182 -14.93 -13.85 -21.83
N GLN A 183 -13.87 -13.06 -21.92
CA GLN A 183 -13.92 -11.61 -21.87
C GLN A 183 -13.28 -11.03 -23.13
N ILE A 184 -14.07 -10.26 -23.87
CA ILE A 184 -13.63 -9.52 -25.06
C ILE A 184 -13.63 -8.01 -24.71
N PRO A 185 -12.54 -7.27 -24.93
CA PRO A 185 -12.50 -5.80 -24.78
C PRO A 185 -13.57 -5.07 -25.61
N THR A 186 -14.08 -3.94 -25.10
CA THR A 186 -15.21 -3.20 -25.74
C THR A 186 -14.87 -2.53 -27.07
N ASP A 187 -13.58 -2.33 -27.34
CA ASP A 187 -13.00 -1.80 -28.59
C ASP A 187 -12.78 -2.90 -29.65
N ILE A 188 -12.91 -4.17 -29.29
CA ILE A 188 -12.67 -5.31 -30.18
C ILE A 188 -14.01 -5.89 -30.65
N TYR A 189 -14.20 -5.96 -31.97
CA TYR A 189 -15.41 -6.51 -32.56
C TYR A 189 -15.45 -8.05 -32.49
N LYS A 190 -16.42 -8.58 -31.74
CA LYS A 190 -16.60 -10.03 -31.47
C LYS A 190 -16.72 -10.88 -32.74
N GLY A 191 -17.44 -10.39 -33.75
CA GLY A 191 -17.63 -11.07 -35.04
C GLY A 191 -16.44 -11.00 -36.00
N SER A 192 -15.27 -10.50 -35.58
CA SER A 192 -14.05 -10.52 -36.38
C SER A 192 -13.57 -11.96 -36.59
N THR A 193 -13.19 -12.34 -37.82
CA THR A 193 -12.70 -13.69 -38.13
C THR A 193 -11.48 -14.09 -37.30
N VAL A 194 -10.64 -13.13 -36.90
CA VAL A 194 -9.50 -13.35 -35.99
C VAL A 194 -9.98 -13.80 -34.61
N ILE A 195 -10.95 -13.08 -34.04
CA ILE A 195 -11.50 -13.34 -32.71
C ILE A 195 -12.29 -14.65 -32.72
N LEU A 196 -13.10 -14.90 -33.75
CA LEU A 196 -13.83 -16.16 -33.92
C LEU A 196 -12.87 -17.37 -34.03
N ASN A 197 -11.76 -17.27 -34.75
CA ASN A 197 -10.77 -18.35 -34.80
C ASN A 197 -10.11 -18.58 -33.43
N GLU A 198 -9.83 -17.53 -32.65
CA GLU A 198 -9.30 -17.66 -31.28
C GLU A 198 -10.29 -18.33 -30.32
N LEU A 199 -11.57 -17.96 -30.35
CA LEU A 199 -12.61 -18.57 -29.51
C LEU A 199 -12.78 -20.07 -29.79
N ASN A 200 -12.64 -20.47 -31.06
CA ASN A 200 -12.75 -21.84 -31.53
C ASN A 200 -11.61 -22.72 -30.99
N TRP A 201 -10.34 -22.37 -31.20
CA TRP A 201 -9.24 -23.23 -30.71
C TRP A 201 -9.07 -23.18 -29.19
N THR A 202 -9.37 -22.04 -28.54
CA THR A 202 -9.29 -21.93 -27.07
C THR A 202 -10.37 -22.72 -26.33
N GLU A 203 -11.43 -23.18 -27.00
CA GLU A 203 -12.45 -24.06 -26.41
C GLU A 203 -11.83 -25.35 -25.85
N ALA A 204 -10.83 -25.90 -26.53
CA ALA A 204 -10.13 -27.11 -26.10
C ALA A 204 -9.44 -26.99 -24.72
N LEU A 205 -9.15 -25.77 -24.25
CA LEU A 205 -8.52 -25.51 -22.95
C LEU A 205 -9.48 -25.77 -21.77
N GLU A 206 -10.80 -25.70 -21.99
CA GLU A 206 -11.82 -25.89 -20.96
C GLU A 206 -11.69 -27.23 -20.22
N ASN A 207 -11.43 -28.30 -20.97
CA ASN A 207 -11.18 -29.63 -20.41
C ASN A 207 -9.91 -29.66 -19.54
N VAL A 208 -8.88 -28.90 -19.88
CA VAL A 208 -7.60 -28.83 -19.14
C VAL A 208 -7.77 -28.01 -17.87
N PHE A 209 -8.49 -26.89 -17.92
CA PHE A 209 -8.83 -26.09 -16.74
C PHE A 209 -9.64 -26.89 -15.71
N MET A 210 -10.66 -27.65 -16.16
CA MET A 210 -11.42 -28.56 -15.31
C MET A 210 -10.54 -29.64 -14.68
N GLU A 211 -9.68 -30.30 -15.46
CA GLU A 211 -8.83 -31.38 -14.98
C GLU A 211 -7.79 -30.90 -13.95
N ASN A 212 -7.20 -29.72 -14.17
CA ASN A 212 -6.32 -29.09 -13.18
C ASN A 212 -7.05 -28.87 -11.85
N ARG A 213 -8.28 -28.34 -11.84
CA ARG A 213 -9.06 -28.12 -10.60
C ARG A 213 -9.49 -29.44 -9.93
N ARG A 214 -9.75 -30.50 -10.71
CA ARG A 214 -10.02 -31.84 -10.15
C ARG A 214 -8.83 -32.42 -9.42
N GLN A 215 -7.61 -32.11 -9.86
CA GLN A 215 -6.37 -32.54 -9.21
C GLN A 215 -5.97 -31.65 -8.03
N ASP A 216 -6.23 -30.34 -8.12
CA ASP A 216 -6.01 -29.39 -7.03
C ASP A 216 -7.23 -28.46 -6.82
N PRO A 217 -8.14 -28.80 -5.88
CA PRO A 217 -9.28 -27.97 -5.53
C PRO A 217 -8.92 -26.58 -4.96
N THR A 218 -7.66 -26.38 -4.54
CA THR A 218 -7.16 -25.09 -4.02
C THR A 218 -6.68 -24.14 -5.12
N LEU A 219 -6.86 -24.48 -6.40
CA LEU A 219 -6.63 -23.53 -7.48
C LEU A 219 -7.65 -22.38 -7.41
N LEU A 220 -7.19 -21.15 -7.66
CA LEU A 220 -8.07 -20.01 -7.88
C LEU A 220 -8.32 -19.87 -9.39
N TRP A 221 -8.36 -18.64 -9.90
CA TRP A 221 -8.52 -18.40 -11.33
C TRP A 221 -7.37 -19.01 -12.13
N GLN A 222 -7.73 -19.75 -13.17
CA GLN A 222 -6.83 -20.13 -14.25
C GLN A 222 -7.23 -19.29 -15.46
N VAL A 223 -6.28 -18.61 -16.10
CA VAL A 223 -6.55 -17.66 -17.18
C VAL A 223 -5.60 -17.83 -18.36
N PHE A 224 -6.14 -17.69 -19.57
CA PHE A 224 -5.39 -17.46 -20.79
C PHE A 224 -5.74 -16.07 -21.34
N GLY A 225 -4.76 -15.18 -21.39
CA GLY A 225 -4.86 -13.95 -22.20
C GLY A 225 -4.21 -14.21 -23.56
N SER A 226 -4.98 -14.07 -24.64
CA SER A 226 -4.47 -14.12 -26.03
C SER A 226 -3.84 -12.79 -26.41
N ALA A 227 -2.82 -12.82 -27.29
CA ALA A 227 -2.24 -11.63 -27.92
C ALA A 227 -3.27 -10.82 -28.72
N THR A 228 -4.39 -11.43 -29.12
CA THR A 228 -5.52 -10.77 -29.78
C THR A 228 -6.41 -9.94 -28.83
N GLY A 229 -6.11 -9.92 -27.53
CA GLY A 229 -6.90 -9.24 -26.50
C GLY A 229 -8.06 -10.07 -25.93
N VAL A 230 -8.39 -11.23 -26.51
CA VAL A 230 -9.37 -12.17 -25.96
C VAL A 230 -8.81 -12.80 -24.68
N THR A 231 -9.63 -12.85 -23.64
CA THR A 231 -9.32 -13.55 -22.40
C THR A 231 -10.28 -14.72 -22.18
N ARG A 232 -9.78 -15.86 -21.73
CA ARG A 232 -10.60 -17.00 -21.26
C ARG A 232 -10.16 -17.44 -19.87
N TYR A 233 -11.09 -17.59 -18.93
CA TYR A 233 -10.80 -17.97 -17.54
C TYR A 233 -11.78 -19.00 -16.97
N TYR A 234 -11.32 -19.68 -15.92
CA TYR A 234 -12.04 -20.74 -15.22
C TYR A 234 -11.88 -20.63 -13.70
N PRO A 235 -12.93 -20.83 -12.89
CA PRO A 235 -14.33 -21.07 -13.29
C PRO A 235 -14.99 -19.88 -14.00
N GLY A 236 -16.18 -20.08 -14.59
CA GLY A 236 -16.94 -18.99 -15.22
C GLY A 236 -17.53 -18.02 -14.19
N ARG A 237 -17.56 -16.72 -14.50
CA ARG A 237 -18.10 -15.62 -13.67
C ARG A 237 -18.79 -14.56 -14.53
N TYR A 238 -19.85 -13.95 -14.02
CA TYR A 238 -20.63 -12.84 -14.59
C TYR A 238 -19.87 -11.48 -14.68
N GLN A 239 -18.65 -11.35 -14.17
CA GLN A 239 -17.88 -10.09 -14.20
C GLN A 239 -16.49 -10.26 -14.82
N PRO A 240 -16.00 -9.26 -15.58
CA PRO A 240 -14.69 -9.29 -16.22
C PRO A 240 -13.52 -9.20 -15.23
N LEU A 241 -12.41 -9.84 -15.59
CA LEU A 241 -11.15 -9.88 -14.85
C LEU A 241 -10.17 -8.79 -15.36
N HIS A 242 -9.38 -8.19 -14.47
CA HIS A 242 -8.35 -7.21 -14.86
C HIS A 242 -6.97 -7.86 -14.96
N LEU A 243 -6.36 -7.82 -16.15
CA LEU A 243 -5.24 -8.69 -16.53
C LEU A 243 -4.00 -7.98 -17.07
N LEU A 244 -4.07 -6.68 -17.31
CA LEU A 244 -3.07 -5.97 -18.11
C LEU A 244 -1.66 -6.07 -17.51
N GLY A 245 -1.51 -5.84 -16.20
CA GLY A 245 -0.23 -6.00 -15.50
C GLY A 245 0.30 -7.44 -15.48
N ARG A 246 -0.59 -8.43 -15.35
CA ARG A 246 -0.22 -9.87 -15.32
C ARG A 246 0.34 -10.32 -16.67
N TYR A 247 -0.24 -9.85 -17.77
CA TYR A 247 0.17 -10.22 -19.12
C TYR A 247 1.58 -9.72 -19.47
N ILE A 248 1.89 -8.46 -19.16
CA ILE A 248 3.13 -7.78 -19.59
C ILE A 248 4.40 -8.50 -19.11
N GLN A 249 4.43 -8.94 -17.85
CA GLN A 249 5.60 -9.58 -17.25
C GLN A 249 5.85 -10.99 -17.82
N GLY A 250 4.79 -11.71 -18.23
CA GLY A 250 4.92 -12.97 -18.95
C GLY A 250 5.25 -12.80 -20.45
N ALA A 251 4.92 -11.65 -21.04
CA ALA A 251 5.06 -11.40 -22.48
C ALA A 251 6.44 -10.90 -22.92
N SER A 252 7.22 -10.24 -22.03
CA SER A 252 8.51 -9.64 -22.41
C SER A 252 9.54 -9.70 -21.28
N SER A 253 10.82 -9.67 -21.66
CA SER A 253 11.95 -9.50 -20.75
C SER A 253 12.16 -8.02 -20.36
N PRO A 254 12.74 -7.71 -19.18
CA PRO A 254 12.88 -6.34 -18.68
C PRO A 254 13.56 -5.38 -19.66
N LYS A 255 13.21 -4.09 -19.62
CA LYS A 255 13.70 -3.09 -20.59
C LYS A 255 14.22 -1.79 -19.97
N ASP A 256 15.29 -1.28 -20.57
CA ASP A 256 15.79 0.09 -20.46
C ASP A 256 15.18 0.92 -21.61
N MET A 257 14.19 1.76 -21.32
CA MET A 257 13.43 2.55 -22.30
C MET A 257 13.76 4.05 -22.17
N VAL A 258 14.09 4.71 -23.29
CA VAL A 258 14.12 6.18 -23.36
C VAL A 258 12.99 6.67 -24.24
N ILE A 259 12.08 7.46 -23.67
CA ILE A 259 10.99 8.10 -24.40
C ILE A 259 11.44 9.51 -24.79
N ILE A 260 11.46 9.81 -26.10
CA ILE A 260 11.72 11.14 -26.64
C ILE A 260 10.44 11.71 -27.28
N VAL A 261 10.03 12.88 -26.82
CA VAL A 261 8.79 13.55 -27.25
C VAL A 261 9.13 14.84 -28.00
N ASP A 262 8.60 14.96 -29.22
CA ASP A 262 8.66 16.17 -30.01
C ASP A 262 7.82 17.28 -29.36
N VAL A 263 8.44 18.42 -29.06
CA VAL A 263 7.77 19.61 -28.53
C VAL A 263 8.02 20.84 -29.42
N SER A 264 8.25 20.61 -30.72
CA SER A 264 8.32 21.67 -31.74
C SER A 264 6.97 22.40 -31.93
N GLY A 265 6.94 23.44 -32.77
CA GLY A 265 5.72 24.21 -33.02
C GLY A 265 4.61 23.44 -33.77
N SER A 266 4.94 22.41 -34.56
CA SER A 266 3.98 21.66 -35.39
C SER A 266 2.97 20.88 -34.55
N VAL A 267 3.45 20.20 -33.52
CA VAL A 267 2.64 19.35 -32.62
C VAL A 267 1.63 20.13 -31.76
N SER A 268 1.61 21.47 -31.80
CA SER A 268 0.78 22.29 -30.91
C SER A 268 -0.73 22.04 -31.11
N GLY A 269 -1.48 21.97 -30.00
CA GLY A 269 -2.92 21.70 -30.01
C GLY A 269 -3.27 20.24 -29.72
N LEU A 270 -4.10 19.62 -30.57
CA LEU A 270 -4.62 18.26 -30.35
C LEU A 270 -3.50 17.21 -30.34
N THR A 271 -2.52 17.35 -31.22
CA THR A 271 -1.42 16.39 -31.39
C THR A 271 -0.58 16.26 -30.12
N LEU A 272 -0.13 17.37 -29.52
CA LEU A 272 0.56 17.35 -28.22
C LEU A 272 -0.32 16.75 -27.11
N LYS A 273 -1.65 16.98 -27.13
CA LYS A 273 -2.56 16.34 -26.15
C LYS A 273 -2.56 14.82 -26.32
N LEU A 274 -2.68 14.33 -27.55
CA LEU A 274 -2.61 12.90 -27.87
C LEU A 274 -1.25 12.30 -27.49
N MET A 275 -0.14 13.00 -27.74
CA MET A 275 1.21 12.57 -27.34
C MET A 275 1.34 12.45 -25.83
N LYS A 276 0.89 13.46 -25.06
CA LYS A 276 0.89 13.41 -23.59
C LYS A 276 0.12 12.21 -23.06
N THR A 277 -1.10 11.98 -23.55
CA THR A 277 -1.90 10.79 -23.18
C THR A 277 -1.19 9.49 -23.59
N SER A 278 -0.61 9.43 -24.79
CA SER A 278 0.10 8.24 -25.27
C SER A 278 1.34 7.90 -24.43
N VAL A 279 2.09 8.91 -23.96
CA VAL A 279 3.22 8.71 -23.06
C VAL A 279 2.76 8.26 -21.67
N CYS A 280 1.66 8.82 -21.13
CA CYS A 280 1.07 8.33 -19.88
C CYS A 280 0.66 6.85 -19.97
N GLU A 281 -0.08 6.47 -21.02
CA GLU A 281 -0.49 5.08 -21.26
C GLU A 281 0.72 4.16 -21.52
N MET A 282 1.77 4.65 -22.17
CA MET A 282 3.03 3.90 -22.36
C MET A 282 3.74 3.64 -21.03
N LEU A 283 3.81 4.63 -20.13
CA LEU A 283 4.36 4.46 -18.77
C LEU A 283 3.57 3.42 -17.97
N ASP A 284 2.26 3.28 -18.21
CA ASP A 284 1.44 2.26 -17.56
C ASP A 284 1.69 0.84 -18.08
N THR A 285 2.38 0.67 -19.22
CA THR A 285 2.91 -0.64 -19.66
C THR A 285 4.22 -1.06 -18.99
N LEU A 286 4.80 -0.21 -18.13
CA LEU A 286 6.08 -0.49 -17.47
C LEU A 286 5.91 -1.11 -16.09
N SER A 287 6.68 -2.16 -15.85
CA SER A 287 6.79 -2.89 -14.59
C SER A 287 7.93 -2.35 -13.71
N ASP A 288 7.93 -2.69 -12.42
CA ASP A 288 8.98 -2.27 -11.49
C ASP A 288 10.38 -2.80 -11.83
N ASP A 289 10.51 -3.83 -12.67
CA ASP A 289 11.82 -4.30 -13.15
C ASP A 289 12.38 -3.44 -14.30
N ASP A 290 11.54 -2.69 -14.99
CA ASP A 290 11.91 -1.81 -16.10
C ASP A 290 12.55 -0.50 -15.62
N TYR A 291 13.35 0.11 -16.50
CA TYR A 291 13.93 1.43 -16.30
C TYR A 291 13.49 2.38 -17.41
N VAL A 292 13.14 3.62 -17.05
CA VAL A 292 12.66 4.64 -17.98
C VAL A 292 13.27 6.01 -17.71
N ASN A 293 13.45 6.79 -18.77
CA ASN A 293 13.57 8.24 -18.70
C ASN A 293 12.74 8.88 -19.83
N VAL A 294 12.20 10.07 -19.58
CA VAL A 294 11.39 10.83 -20.53
C VAL A 294 12.06 12.17 -20.81
N ALA A 295 12.38 12.41 -22.07
CA ALA A 295 12.97 13.64 -22.56
C ALA A 295 12.07 14.31 -23.61
N SER A 296 12.11 15.64 -23.63
CA SER A 296 11.49 16.46 -24.66
C SER A 296 12.56 17.05 -25.56
N PHE A 297 12.28 17.18 -26.86
CA PHE A 297 13.20 17.83 -27.78
C PHE A 297 12.49 18.84 -28.69
N ASN A 298 13.20 19.94 -28.95
CA ASN A 298 12.93 20.87 -30.04
C ASN A 298 14.26 21.12 -30.77
N GLU A 299 14.87 22.30 -30.64
CA GLU A 299 16.24 22.59 -31.09
C GLU A 299 17.29 21.89 -30.21
N LYS A 300 16.94 21.55 -28.97
CA LYS A 300 17.77 20.80 -28.02
C LYS A 300 16.92 19.76 -27.31
N ALA A 301 17.56 18.69 -26.84
CA ALA A 301 16.93 17.70 -25.96
C ALA A 301 17.17 18.06 -24.48
N GLN A 302 16.16 17.86 -23.66
CA GLN A 302 16.21 18.05 -22.20
C GLN A 302 15.30 17.03 -21.49
N PRO A 303 15.67 16.56 -20.27
CA PRO A 303 14.76 15.73 -19.47
C PRO A 303 13.48 16.51 -19.15
N VAL A 304 12.35 15.81 -19.07
CA VAL A 304 11.05 16.43 -18.76
C VAL A 304 10.86 16.63 -17.26
N SER A 305 11.47 15.76 -16.45
CA SER A 305 11.39 15.76 -14.98
C SER A 305 12.75 16.09 -14.34
N CYS A 306 12.84 16.00 -13.01
CA CYS A 306 14.10 16.14 -12.28
C CYS A 306 15.13 15.02 -12.56
N PHE A 307 14.72 13.93 -13.22
CA PHE A 307 15.56 12.76 -13.44
C PHE A 307 16.53 12.96 -14.62
N THR A 308 17.82 12.91 -14.31
CA THR A 308 18.92 13.11 -15.28
C THR A 308 19.37 11.83 -15.98
N HIS A 309 18.80 10.69 -15.59
CA HIS A 309 19.20 9.35 -15.98
C HIS A 309 18.00 8.39 -16.00
N LEU A 310 18.22 7.16 -16.47
CA LEU A 310 17.24 6.07 -16.40
C LEU A 310 16.92 5.71 -14.94
N VAL A 311 15.64 5.76 -14.56
CA VAL A 311 15.17 5.45 -13.20
C VAL A 311 14.22 4.25 -13.24
N GLN A 312 14.09 3.53 -12.13
CA GLN A 312 13.17 2.39 -12.03
C GLN A 312 11.73 2.87 -12.27
N ALA A 313 10.97 2.15 -13.10
CA ALA A 313 9.59 2.50 -13.47
C ALA A 313 8.56 2.14 -12.39
N ASN A 314 8.89 2.38 -11.12
CA ASN A 314 7.99 2.16 -9.99
C ASN A 314 6.83 3.16 -9.97
N VAL A 315 5.78 2.87 -9.21
CA VAL A 315 4.56 3.70 -9.11
C VAL A 315 4.87 5.17 -8.79
N ARG A 316 5.79 5.43 -7.84
CA ARG A 316 6.18 6.78 -7.41
C ARG A 316 6.86 7.58 -8.53
N ASN A 317 7.85 7.00 -9.21
CA ASN A 317 8.57 7.63 -10.31
C ASN A 317 7.66 7.82 -11.55
N LYS A 318 6.79 6.84 -11.84
CA LYS A 318 5.78 6.96 -12.91
C LYS A 318 4.84 8.13 -12.67
N LYS A 319 4.39 8.37 -11.43
CA LYS A 319 3.58 9.55 -11.07
C LYS A 319 4.32 10.86 -11.39
N VAL A 320 5.58 11.00 -10.96
CA VAL A 320 6.43 12.18 -11.26
C VAL A 320 6.58 12.40 -12.78
N PHE A 321 6.79 11.34 -13.57
CA PHE A 321 6.84 11.46 -15.02
C PHE A 321 5.50 11.88 -15.62
N LYS A 322 4.37 11.28 -15.19
CA LYS A 322 3.03 11.63 -15.68
C LYS A 322 2.72 13.12 -15.43
N GLU A 323 3.00 13.63 -14.24
CA GLU A 323 2.79 15.04 -13.89
C GLU A 323 3.66 15.99 -14.74
N ALA A 324 4.95 15.67 -14.88
CA ALA A 324 5.87 16.46 -15.70
C ALA A 324 5.51 16.44 -17.20
N VAL A 325 5.05 15.29 -17.72
CA VAL A 325 4.52 15.13 -19.09
C VAL A 325 3.30 16.01 -19.33
N GLN A 326 2.36 16.09 -18.38
CA GLN A 326 1.21 16.99 -18.49
C GLN A 326 1.63 18.47 -18.51
N GLY A 327 2.76 18.83 -17.87
CA GLY A 327 3.34 20.18 -17.89
C GLY A 327 3.98 20.64 -19.21
N MET A 328 4.25 19.75 -20.17
CA MET A 328 4.99 20.11 -21.40
C MET A 328 4.26 21.13 -22.28
N VAL A 329 5.01 22.02 -22.95
CA VAL A 329 4.48 23.06 -23.86
C VAL A 329 5.26 23.05 -25.18
N ALA A 330 4.54 23.01 -26.30
CA ALA A 330 5.11 23.05 -27.65
C ALA A 330 5.68 24.43 -28.00
N LYS A 331 6.96 24.50 -28.39
CA LYS A 331 7.65 25.70 -28.86
C LYS A 331 8.98 25.36 -29.56
N GLY A 332 9.27 26.04 -30.66
CA GLY A 332 10.57 26.00 -31.35
C GLY A 332 10.55 25.18 -32.64
N THR A 333 11.73 24.98 -33.22
CA THR A 333 11.92 24.14 -34.42
C THR A 333 12.30 22.70 -34.05
N THR A 334 12.17 21.77 -34.99
CA THR A 334 12.34 20.33 -34.77
C THR A 334 13.78 19.88 -35.03
N GLY A 335 14.41 19.20 -34.06
CA GLY A 335 15.82 18.80 -34.11
C GLY A 335 16.03 17.33 -33.71
N TYR A 336 15.63 16.39 -34.57
CA TYR A 336 15.71 14.94 -34.30
C TYR A 336 17.11 14.47 -33.88
N LYS A 337 18.17 15.03 -34.49
CA LYS A 337 19.56 14.72 -34.13
C LYS A 337 19.86 14.94 -32.64
N ALA A 338 19.42 16.06 -32.06
CA ALA A 338 19.63 16.34 -30.65
C ALA A 338 18.86 15.36 -29.75
N GLY A 339 17.63 14.98 -30.15
CA GLY A 339 16.83 13.97 -29.47
C GLY A 339 17.50 12.60 -29.41
N PHE A 340 17.97 12.09 -30.56
CA PHE A 340 18.65 10.79 -30.63
C PHE A 340 20.04 10.80 -29.98
N GLU A 341 20.85 11.85 -30.16
CA GLU A 341 22.16 11.95 -29.48
C GLU A 341 22.01 11.92 -27.96
N TYR A 342 21.02 12.60 -27.39
CA TYR A 342 20.68 12.52 -25.96
C TYR A 342 20.22 11.11 -25.55
N ALA A 343 19.33 10.49 -26.32
CA ALA A 343 18.81 9.16 -25.99
C ALA A 343 19.90 8.07 -26.01
N PHE A 344 20.87 8.15 -26.94
CA PHE A 344 22.01 7.24 -26.96
C PHE A 344 22.99 7.47 -25.81
N ASP A 345 23.26 8.73 -25.41
CA ASP A 345 24.11 9.05 -24.25
C ASP A 345 23.52 8.47 -22.95
N GLN A 346 22.21 8.64 -22.73
CA GLN A 346 21.46 8.03 -21.63
C GLN A 346 21.58 6.49 -21.63
N LEU A 347 21.45 5.85 -22.80
CA LEU A 347 21.56 4.39 -22.94
C LEU A 347 23.00 3.86 -22.87
N GLN A 348 24.03 4.70 -22.98
CA GLN A 348 25.44 4.31 -22.84
C GLN A 348 25.98 4.47 -21.41
N ASN A 349 25.34 5.28 -20.56
CA ASN A 349 25.78 5.46 -19.17
C ASN A 349 25.69 4.16 -18.35
N SER A 350 26.83 3.71 -17.82
CA SER A 350 27.02 2.43 -17.12
C SER A 350 27.24 2.56 -15.60
N ASN A 351 27.34 3.78 -15.07
CA ASN A 351 27.58 4.03 -13.64
C ASN A 351 26.31 3.93 -12.77
N ILE A 352 25.19 3.49 -13.33
CA ILE A 352 23.84 3.63 -12.79
C ILE A 352 23.15 2.26 -12.79
N THR A 353 22.34 1.97 -11.78
CA THR A 353 21.54 0.73 -11.73
C THR A 353 20.55 0.70 -12.89
N ARG A 354 20.49 -0.40 -13.64
CA ARG A 354 19.71 -0.58 -14.87
C ARG A 354 19.24 -2.02 -15.01
N ALA A 355 18.25 -2.28 -15.87
CA ALA A 355 17.86 -3.65 -16.22
C ALA A 355 18.93 -4.29 -17.10
N ASN A 356 19.57 -3.47 -17.96
CA ASN A 356 20.65 -3.90 -18.86
C ASN A 356 20.30 -5.11 -19.74
N CYS A 357 19.01 -5.22 -20.08
CA CYS A 357 18.43 -6.22 -20.96
C CYS A 357 18.00 -5.55 -22.28
N ASN A 358 16.72 -5.55 -22.63
CA ASN A 358 16.22 -4.85 -23.83
C ASN A 358 16.57 -3.35 -23.76
N LYS A 359 17.22 -2.81 -24.79
CA LYS A 359 17.53 -1.37 -24.89
C LYS A 359 16.74 -0.75 -26.03
N MET A 360 15.95 0.27 -25.72
CA MET A 360 15.02 0.83 -26.71
C MET A 360 14.82 2.34 -26.58
N ILE A 361 14.60 2.98 -27.72
CA ILE A 361 14.21 4.38 -27.84
C ILE A 361 12.81 4.42 -28.47
N MET A 362 11.89 5.15 -27.83
CA MET A 362 10.54 5.42 -28.36
C MET A 362 10.42 6.90 -28.69
N MET A 363 10.07 7.21 -29.94
CA MET A 363 9.95 8.57 -30.45
C MET A 363 8.50 8.91 -30.78
N PHE A 364 7.96 9.97 -30.17
CA PHE A 364 6.63 10.51 -30.48
C PHE A 364 6.76 11.84 -31.24
N THR A 365 6.24 11.92 -32.47
CA THR A 365 6.30 13.11 -33.35
C THR A 365 5.09 13.13 -34.30
N ASP A 366 4.88 14.23 -35.02
CA ASP A 366 3.81 14.39 -36.00
C ASP A 366 4.27 14.22 -37.46
N GLY A 367 5.46 13.65 -37.65
CA GLY A 367 6.10 13.48 -38.97
C GLY A 367 7.31 14.38 -39.13
N GLY A 368 8.13 14.14 -40.15
CA GLY A 368 9.34 14.93 -40.38
C GLY A 368 10.15 14.47 -41.58
N GLU A 369 11.11 15.31 -41.98
CA GLU A 369 11.84 15.17 -43.24
C GLU A 369 13.22 14.49 -43.11
N ASP A 370 13.84 14.54 -41.91
CA ASP A 370 15.18 14.00 -41.66
C ASP A 370 15.15 12.55 -41.17
N ARG A 371 16.13 11.75 -41.63
CA ARG A 371 16.34 10.34 -41.30
C ARG A 371 17.47 10.12 -40.28
N VAL A 372 18.28 11.14 -39.99
CA VAL A 372 19.32 11.13 -38.94
C VAL A 372 20.29 9.94 -39.04
N GLN A 373 20.61 9.52 -40.26
CA GLN A 373 21.41 8.32 -40.54
C GLN A 373 22.80 8.37 -39.89
N ASP A 374 23.41 9.55 -39.81
CA ASP A 374 24.74 9.78 -39.24
C ASP A 374 24.82 9.46 -37.73
N VAL A 375 23.73 9.66 -36.99
CA VAL A 375 23.64 9.29 -35.56
C VAL A 375 23.53 7.77 -35.41
N PHE A 376 22.72 7.09 -36.22
CA PHE A 376 22.60 5.62 -36.16
C PHE A 376 23.90 4.91 -36.57
N GLU A 377 24.59 5.43 -37.59
CA GLU A 377 25.92 4.97 -38.01
C GLU A 377 26.98 5.12 -36.91
N LYS A 378 26.92 6.22 -36.14
CA LYS A 378 27.85 6.50 -35.04
C LYS A 378 27.59 5.69 -33.77
N TYR A 379 26.32 5.50 -33.39
CA TYR A 379 25.94 4.99 -32.06
C TYR A 379 25.41 3.54 -32.03
N ASN A 380 24.77 3.04 -33.10
CA ASN A 380 24.04 1.76 -33.07
C ASN A 380 24.55 0.72 -34.09
N TRP A 381 25.11 1.14 -35.21
CA TRP A 381 25.55 0.23 -36.28
C TRP A 381 27.01 -0.21 -36.09
N PRO A 382 27.40 -1.42 -36.55
CA PRO A 382 26.62 -2.39 -37.32
C PRO A 382 25.73 -3.32 -36.48
N ASN A 383 25.94 -3.41 -35.16
CA ASN A 383 25.35 -4.47 -34.34
C ASN A 383 23.84 -4.33 -34.09
N ARG A 384 23.30 -3.09 -34.13
CA ARG A 384 21.88 -2.77 -33.90
C ARG A 384 21.36 -3.32 -32.57
N THR A 385 22.06 -2.96 -31.48
CA THR A 385 21.73 -3.39 -30.12
C THR A 385 20.60 -2.61 -29.50
N VAL A 386 20.35 -1.38 -29.96
CA VAL A 386 19.21 -0.55 -29.52
C VAL A 386 18.10 -0.61 -30.55
N ARG A 387 16.88 -0.95 -30.10
CA ARG A 387 15.66 -0.93 -30.92
C ARG A 387 15.08 0.49 -30.97
N VAL A 388 14.62 0.95 -32.13
CA VAL A 388 14.01 2.28 -32.28
C VAL A 388 12.57 2.14 -32.76
N PHE A 389 11.63 2.63 -31.96
CA PHE A 389 10.21 2.65 -32.27
C PHE A 389 9.75 4.08 -32.54
N THR A 390 8.95 4.27 -33.58
CA THR A 390 8.49 5.59 -34.01
C THR A 390 6.96 5.63 -34.05
N PHE A 391 6.40 6.63 -33.36
CA PHE A 391 4.97 6.86 -33.24
C PHE A 391 4.61 8.16 -33.96
N SER A 392 3.84 8.05 -35.04
CA SER A 392 3.20 9.19 -35.70
C SER A 392 1.88 9.48 -34.99
N VAL A 393 1.69 10.70 -34.47
CA VAL A 393 0.55 11.01 -33.60
C VAL A 393 -0.30 12.15 -34.15
N GLY A 394 -1.62 11.96 -34.14
CA GLY A 394 -2.61 12.91 -34.64
C GLY A 394 -2.89 12.77 -36.13
N GLN A 395 -3.85 13.56 -36.62
CA GLN A 395 -4.13 13.66 -38.06
C GLN A 395 -3.32 14.83 -38.64
N HIS A 396 -2.33 14.51 -39.47
CA HIS A 396 -1.40 15.48 -40.04
C HIS A 396 -1.05 15.14 -41.50
N ASN A 397 -0.55 16.13 -42.24
CA ASN A 397 -0.14 15.98 -43.64
C ASN A 397 1.39 15.90 -43.82
N TYR A 398 2.16 15.78 -42.73
CA TYR A 398 3.62 15.62 -42.78
C TYR A 398 4.03 14.22 -43.26
N ASP A 399 5.25 14.09 -43.79
CA ASP A 399 5.77 12.80 -44.26
C ASP A 399 6.15 11.89 -43.07
N VAL A 400 5.68 10.64 -43.15
CA VAL A 400 5.97 9.57 -42.17
C VAL A 400 7.03 8.59 -42.68
N THR A 401 7.44 8.70 -43.95
CA THR A 401 8.43 7.81 -44.58
C THR A 401 9.78 7.80 -43.84
N PRO A 402 10.30 8.93 -43.32
CA PRO A 402 11.52 8.92 -42.51
C PRO A 402 11.34 8.20 -41.17
N LEU A 403 10.17 8.28 -40.53
CA LEU A 403 9.87 7.58 -39.28
C LEU A 403 9.86 6.06 -39.48
N GLN A 404 9.19 5.60 -40.53
CA GLN A 404 9.17 4.18 -40.93
C GLN A 404 10.60 3.68 -41.21
N TRP A 405 11.39 4.46 -41.96
CA TRP A 405 12.78 4.12 -42.25
C TRP A 405 13.63 3.97 -40.98
N MET A 406 13.51 4.89 -40.02
CA MET A 406 14.25 4.83 -38.75
C MET A 406 13.89 3.59 -37.92
N ALA A 407 12.62 3.19 -37.89
CA ALA A 407 12.17 1.98 -37.20
C ALA A 407 12.70 0.69 -37.87
N CYS A 408 12.46 0.55 -39.17
CA CYS A 408 12.89 -0.62 -39.95
C CYS A 408 14.42 -0.81 -39.95
N ALA A 409 15.19 0.29 -40.01
CA ALA A 409 16.66 0.22 -40.03
C ALA A 409 17.26 -0.24 -38.69
N ASN A 410 16.54 -0.06 -37.57
CA ASN A 410 17.01 -0.33 -36.22
C ASN A 410 16.21 -1.43 -35.49
N LYS A 411 15.63 -2.41 -36.21
CA LYS A 411 14.91 -3.56 -35.63
C LYS A 411 13.73 -3.20 -34.69
N GLY A 412 13.13 -2.04 -34.86
CA GLY A 412 11.90 -1.65 -34.16
C GLY A 412 10.70 -1.71 -35.08
N TYR A 413 9.69 -0.90 -34.77
CA TYR A 413 8.39 -0.92 -35.44
C TYR A 413 7.78 0.50 -35.48
N TYR A 414 6.98 0.75 -36.51
CA TYR A 414 6.27 2.01 -36.73
C TYR A 414 4.80 1.89 -36.31
N PHE A 415 4.29 2.87 -35.58
CA PHE A 415 2.91 2.95 -35.13
C PHE A 415 2.27 4.29 -35.50
N GLU A 416 0.95 4.29 -35.73
CA GLU A 416 0.19 5.48 -36.11
C GLU A 416 -1.01 5.66 -35.16
N ILE A 417 -1.05 6.77 -34.42
CA ILE A 417 -2.06 7.07 -33.39
C ILE A 417 -2.93 8.25 -33.86
N PRO A 418 -3.99 8.02 -34.66
CA PRO A 418 -4.84 9.09 -35.17
C PRO A 418 -5.82 9.66 -34.13
N SER A 419 -6.14 8.91 -33.07
CA SER A 419 -7.17 9.26 -32.08
C SER A 419 -6.93 8.61 -30.72
N ILE A 420 -7.68 9.04 -29.69
CA ILE A 420 -7.59 8.51 -28.32
C ILE A 420 -7.87 7.00 -28.27
N GLY A 421 -8.86 6.52 -29.03
CA GLY A 421 -9.21 5.09 -29.04
C GLY A 421 -8.11 4.18 -29.59
N ALA A 422 -7.23 4.70 -30.46
CA ALA A 422 -6.09 3.96 -30.99
C ALA A 422 -4.90 3.88 -30.03
N ILE A 423 -4.85 4.73 -28.99
CA ILE A 423 -3.70 4.79 -28.06
C ILE A 423 -3.47 3.43 -27.41
N ARG A 424 -4.49 2.87 -26.75
CA ARG A 424 -4.37 1.67 -25.90
C ARG A 424 -3.81 0.44 -26.63
N ILE A 425 -4.19 0.26 -27.88
CA ILE A 425 -3.75 -0.89 -28.69
C ILE A 425 -2.29 -0.68 -29.11
N ASN A 426 -2.00 0.48 -29.71
CA ASN A 426 -0.68 0.79 -30.27
C ASN A 426 0.40 0.98 -29.20
N THR A 427 0.03 1.38 -27.97
CA THR A 427 0.99 1.44 -26.85
C THR A 427 1.32 0.07 -26.26
N GLN A 428 0.66 -1.02 -26.68
CA GLN A 428 0.89 -2.38 -26.16
C GLN A 428 1.52 -3.32 -27.20
N GLU A 429 1.22 -3.14 -28.50
CA GLU A 429 1.72 -3.98 -29.62
C GLU A 429 3.26 -4.07 -29.70
N TYR A 430 4.01 -3.11 -29.15
CA TYR A 430 5.48 -3.19 -29.12
C TYR A 430 6.03 -4.42 -28.36
N LEU A 431 5.24 -5.01 -27.44
CA LEU A 431 5.61 -6.20 -26.70
C LEU A 431 5.79 -7.42 -27.62
N ASP A 432 5.03 -7.51 -28.72
CA ASP A 432 5.15 -8.59 -29.71
C ASP A 432 6.50 -8.57 -30.44
N VAL A 433 7.09 -7.38 -30.58
CA VAL A 433 8.44 -7.20 -31.16
C VAL A 433 9.52 -7.60 -30.15
N LEU A 434 9.31 -7.28 -28.86
CA LEU A 434 10.22 -7.70 -27.78
C LEU A 434 10.12 -9.20 -27.45
N GLY A 435 9.00 -9.84 -27.75
CA GLY A 435 8.80 -11.29 -27.60
C GLY A 435 9.60 -12.15 -28.59
N ARG A 436 9.99 -11.61 -29.77
CA ARG A 436 10.63 -12.39 -30.85
C ARG A 436 11.89 -13.17 -30.41
N PRO A 437 12.86 -12.59 -29.68
CA PRO A 437 14.03 -13.32 -29.19
C PRO A 437 13.68 -14.39 -28.15
N MET A 438 12.65 -14.14 -27.33
CA MET A 438 12.16 -15.05 -26.29
C MET A 438 11.52 -16.31 -26.89
N VAL A 439 10.67 -16.14 -27.91
CA VAL A 439 10.08 -17.26 -28.68
C VAL A 439 11.17 -18.12 -29.33
N LEU A 440 12.23 -17.49 -29.86
CA LEU A 440 13.35 -18.19 -30.49
C LEU A 440 14.24 -18.98 -29.50
N ALA A 441 14.31 -18.57 -28.22
CA ALA A 441 14.98 -19.35 -27.17
C ALA A 441 14.19 -20.61 -26.77
N GLY A 442 12.89 -20.68 -27.09
CA GLY A 442 12.07 -21.88 -26.93
C GLY A 442 11.97 -22.35 -25.47
N LYS A 443 12.40 -23.58 -25.19
CA LYS A 443 12.22 -24.17 -23.84
C LYS A 443 12.95 -23.42 -22.72
N GLU A 444 14.06 -22.74 -23.02
CA GLU A 444 14.81 -21.97 -22.03
C GLU A 444 14.05 -20.72 -21.55
N ALA A 445 13.17 -20.18 -22.40
CA ALA A 445 12.30 -19.06 -22.08
C ALA A 445 10.99 -19.44 -21.35
N LYS A 446 10.63 -20.74 -21.32
CA LYS A 446 9.45 -21.23 -20.58
C LYS A 446 9.70 -21.31 -19.07
N GLN A 447 9.93 -20.16 -18.44
CA GLN A 447 10.11 -20.02 -17.00
C GLN A 447 8.88 -19.32 -16.40
N VAL A 448 8.44 -19.80 -15.24
CA VAL A 448 7.32 -19.15 -14.54
C VAL A 448 7.84 -17.91 -13.85
N GLN A 449 7.26 -16.77 -14.18
CA GLN A 449 7.49 -15.52 -13.46
C GLN A 449 6.32 -15.28 -12.50
N TRP A 450 6.60 -14.68 -11.34
CA TRP A 450 5.57 -14.33 -10.38
C TRP A 450 5.39 -12.82 -10.37
N THR A 451 4.13 -12.37 -10.36
CA THR A 451 3.81 -10.95 -10.28
C THR A 451 4.11 -10.36 -8.90
N ASN A 452 4.24 -9.04 -8.86
CA ASN A 452 4.07 -8.29 -7.62
C ASN A 452 2.66 -8.54 -7.04
N VAL A 453 2.49 -8.27 -5.74
CA VAL A 453 1.18 -8.36 -5.08
C VAL A 453 0.24 -7.33 -5.68
N TYR A 454 -0.96 -7.73 -6.04
CA TYR A 454 -2.03 -6.83 -6.47
C TYR A 454 -3.37 -7.34 -5.89
N GLU A 455 -4.39 -6.49 -5.94
CA GLU A 455 -5.74 -6.84 -5.51
C GLU A 455 -6.53 -7.45 -6.68
N ASP A 456 -7.11 -8.64 -6.48
CA ASP A 456 -7.99 -9.20 -7.51
C ASP A 456 -9.23 -8.30 -7.68
N ALA A 457 -9.81 -8.26 -8.89
CA ALA A 457 -10.86 -7.30 -9.26
C ALA A 457 -12.25 -7.68 -8.66
N LEU A 458 -12.31 -7.83 -7.35
CA LEU A 458 -13.36 -8.51 -6.58
C LEU A 458 -14.10 -7.59 -5.60
N GLU A 459 -14.14 -6.27 -5.81
CA GLU A 459 -14.97 -5.37 -5.00
C GLU A 459 -15.63 -4.26 -5.84
N GLY A 460 -16.59 -4.68 -6.66
CA GLY A 460 -17.48 -3.80 -7.45
C GLY A 460 -18.86 -3.56 -6.84
N MET A 461 -19.11 -4.01 -5.61
CA MET A 461 -20.37 -3.80 -4.89
C MET A 461 -20.10 -3.50 -3.41
N GLY A 462 -20.51 -2.31 -2.95
CA GLY A 462 -20.42 -1.87 -1.55
C GLY A 462 -21.44 -2.57 -0.63
N LEU A 463 -21.52 -3.90 -0.70
CA LEU A 463 -22.49 -4.74 0.02
C LEU A 463 -21.83 -5.93 0.74
N ALA A 464 -20.63 -5.74 1.27
CA ALA A 464 -20.11 -6.57 2.35
C ALA A 464 -19.07 -5.80 3.18
N PRO A 465 -19.22 -5.64 4.51
CA PRO A 465 -18.22 -4.99 5.35
C PRO A 465 -17.12 -5.97 5.79
N PHE A 466 -16.58 -6.78 4.88
CA PHE A 466 -15.46 -7.69 5.19
C PHE A 466 -14.12 -6.95 4.98
N PRO A 467 -13.34 -6.66 6.04
CA PRO A 467 -12.17 -5.77 5.95
C PRO A 467 -10.91 -6.45 5.38
N GLN A 468 -11.06 -7.32 4.37
CA GLN A 468 -9.98 -8.14 3.81
C GLN A 468 -10.15 -8.35 2.29
N GLY A 469 -9.95 -7.29 1.52
CA GLY A 469 -9.75 -7.39 0.07
C GLY A 469 -8.65 -8.39 -0.29
N TRP A 470 -8.86 -9.18 -1.36
CA TRP A 470 -7.97 -10.31 -1.69
C TRP A 470 -6.73 -9.86 -2.45
N LEU A 471 -5.65 -9.75 -1.69
CA LEU A 471 -4.30 -9.72 -2.24
C LEU A 471 -3.92 -11.09 -2.82
N VAL A 472 -3.45 -11.08 -4.06
CA VAL A 472 -3.09 -12.25 -4.87
C VAL A 472 -1.76 -12.03 -5.59
N VAL A 473 -1.13 -13.13 -6.01
CA VAL A 473 -0.04 -13.14 -6.99
C VAL A 473 -0.33 -14.15 -8.10
N THR A 474 0.05 -13.82 -9.34
CA THR A 474 -0.11 -14.71 -10.49
C THR A 474 1.23 -15.32 -10.88
N GLY A 475 1.26 -16.65 -11.04
CA GLY A 475 2.33 -17.31 -11.78
C GLY A 475 2.02 -17.25 -13.27
N THR A 476 2.88 -16.62 -14.06
CA THR A 476 2.69 -16.38 -15.50
C THR A 476 3.68 -17.19 -16.34
N LEU A 477 3.23 -17.61 -17.53
CA LEU A 477 4.05 -18.39 -18.48
C LEU A 477 3.63 -18.08 -19.93
N PRO A 478 4.54 -17.65 -20.82
CA PRO A 478 4.21 -17.39 -22.22
C PRO A 478 3.88 -18.68 -22.98
N VAL A 479 2.97 -18.55 -23.95
CA VAL A 479 2.56 -19.61 -24.88
C VAL A 479 3.08 -19.24 -26.27
N PHE A 480 3.84 -20.12 -26.91
CA PHE A 480 4.51 -19.80 -28.19
C PHE A 480 3.76 -20.32 -29.41
N ASN A 481 3.74 -19.55 -30.50
CA ASN A 481 3.18 -20.04 -31.75
C ASN A 481 4.16 -21.03 -32.43
N LEU A 482 3.82 -22.32 -32.40
CA LEU A 482 4.66 -23.40 -32.95
C LEU A 482 4.32 -23.81 -34.40
N THR A 483 3.47 -23.06 -35.09
CA THR A 483 3.15 -23.32 -36.52
C THR A 483 4.35 -23.05 -37.44
N GLN A 484 4.34 -23.71 -38.60
CA GLN A 484 5.31 -23.58 -39.67
C GLN A 484 4.53 -23.61 -40.99
N ASP A 485 4.67 -22.56 -41.79
CA ASP A 485 3.86 -22.38 -42.99
C ASP A 485 4.33 -23.30 -44.16
N GLY A 486 5.57 -23.79 -44.10
CA GLY A 486 6.07 -24.82 -45.01
C GLY A 486 7.39 -25.48 -44.56
N PRO A 487 7.73 -26.66 -45.11
CA PRO A 487 8.99 -27.35 -44.82
C PRO A 487 10.19 -26.58 -45.42
N GLY A 488 10.80 -25.72 -44.59
CA GLY A 488 11.93 -24.85 -44.96
C GLY A 488 11.70 -23.37 -44.69
N GLU A 489 10.48 -22.98 -44.31
CA GLU A 489 10.15 -21.60 -43.93
C GLU A 489 10.46 -21.34 -42.45
N LYS A 490 10.57 -20.06 -42.08
CA LYS A 490 10.85 -19.66 -40.69
C LYS A 490 9.66 -20.03 -39.80
N LYS A 491 9.93 -20.47 -38.57
CA LYS A 491 8.90 -20.59 -37.53
C LYS A 491 8.35 -19.20 -37.21
N ASN A 492 7.06 -19.15 -36.87
CA ASN A 492 6.45 -17.94 -36.31
C ASN A 492 7.20 -17.50 -35.03
N GLN A 493 7.40 -16.18 -34.89
CA GLN A 493 8.21 -15.57 -33.83
C GLN A 493 7.37 -14.80 -32.80
N LEU A 494 6.04 -15.00 -32.83
CA LEU A 494 5.10 -14.33 -31.93
C LEU A 494 4.63 -15.27 -30.82
N ILE A 495 4.27 -14.68 -29.69
CA ILE A 495 3.53 -15.39 -28.63
C ILE A 495 2.06 -15.53 -29.08
N LEU A 496 1.40 -16.61 -28.66
CA LEU A 496 -0.05 -16.73 -28.75
C LEU A 496 -0.74 -15.96 -27.63
N GLY A 497 -0.04 -15.78 -26.52
CA GLY A 497 -0.55 -15.15 -25.31
C GLY A 497 0.23 -15.59 -24.08
N VAL A 498 -0.35 -15.33 -22.91
CA VAL A 498 0.22 -15.65 -21.59
C VAL A 498 -0.81 -16.43 -20.78
N MET A 499 -0.39 -17.55 -20.21
CA MET A 499 -1.15 -18.29 -19.21
C MET A 499 -0.86 -17.72 -17.82
N GLY A 500 -1.88 -17.64 -16.97
CA GLY A 500 -1.78 -17.23 -15.57
C GLY A 500 -2.54 -18.18 -14.64
N ILE A 501 -2.00 -18.40 -13.45
CA ILE A 501 -2.70 -19.03 -12.32
C ILE A 501 -2.50 -18.17 -11.08
N ASP A 502 -3.60 -17.82 -10.41
CA ASP A 502 -3.57 -17.01 -9.20
C ASP A 502 -3.35 -17.85 -7.93
N VAL A 503 -2.67 -17.25 -6.95
CA VAL A 503 -2.45 -17.76 -5.60
C VAL A 503 -2.81 -16.64 -4.61
N ALA A 504 -3.75 -16.90 -3.70
CA ALA A 504 -4.09 -15.94 -2.66
C ALA A 504 -3.03 -15.90 -1.57
N LEU A 505 -2.71 -14.70 -1.09
CA LEU A 505 -1.83 -14.53 0.07
C LEU A 505 -2.40 -15.24 1.32
N ASN A 506 -3.72 -15.43 1.41
CA ASN A 506 -4.34 -16.16 2.51
C ASN A 506 -4.02 -17.67 2.51
N ASP A 507 -3.80 -18.29 1.35
CA ASP A 507 -3.34 -19.68 1.29
C ASP A 507 -1.88 -19.81 1.77
N ILE A 508 -1.05 -18.82 1.45
CA ILE A 508 0.33 -18.72 1.96
C ILE A 508 0.32 -18.48 3.49
N LYS A 509 -0.53 -17.55 3.98
CA LYS A 509 -0.73 -17.29 5.43
C LYS A 509 -1.19 -18.53 6.20
N ARG A 510 -2.00 -19.41 5.59
CA ARG A 510 -2.42 -20.68 6.22
C ARG A 510 -1.28 -21.70 6.39
N LEU A 511 -0.19 -21.58 5.63
CA LEU A 511 1.03 -22.37 5.83
C LEU A 511 1.95 -21.78 6.90
N THR A 512 1.84 -20.48 7.20
CA THR A 512 2.62 -19.82 8.26
C THR A 512 1.98 -20.03 9.64
N PRO A 513 2.70 -20.57 10.63
CA PRO A 513 2.14 -20.82 11.95
C PRO A 513 2.12 -19.54 12.77
N ASN A 514 1.00 -18.81 12.79
CA ASN A 514 0.92 -17.53 13.51
C ASN A 514 0.80 -17.72 15.03
N TYR A 515 -0.09 -18.61 15.48
CA TYR A 515 -0.44 -18.72 16.90
C TYR A 515 0.65 -19.34 17.79
N THR A 516 1.62 -20.07 17.24
CA THR A 516 2.74 -20.62 18.03
C THR A 516 3.87 -19.61 18.24
N LEU A 517 3.89 -18.49 17.51
CA LEU A 517 4.92 -17.44 17.61
C LEU A 517 4.61 -16.39 18.68
N GLY A 518 3.37 -16.37 19.18
CA GLY A 518 2.83 -15.31 20.03
C GLY A 518 2.60 -13.99 19.27
N ALA A 519 1.87 -13.05 19.87
CA ALA A 519 1.37 -11.83 19.23
C ALA A 519 2.43 -10.93 18.54
N ASN A 520 3.68 -10.97 19.00
CA ASN A 520 4.79 -10.14 18.48
C ASN A 520 5.73 -10.90 17.54
N GLY A 521 5.50 -12.19 17.29
CA GLY A 521 6.22 -12.98 16.30
C GLY A 521 5.46 -13.06 14.98
N TYR A 522 6.16 -12.94 13.85
CA TYR A 522 5.52 -12.97 12.53
C TYR A 522 6.48 -13.48 11.44
N VAL A 523 5.89 -14.05 10.41
CA VAL A 523 6.57 -14.42 9.17
C VAL A 523 6.38 -13.30 8.15
N PHE A 524 7.43 -12.99 7.39
CA PHE A 524 7.38 -12.09 6.24
C PHE A 524 8.08 -12.72 5.05
N ALA A 525 7.77 -12.26 3.83
CA ALA A 525 8.41 -12.73 2.61
C ALA A 525 8.74 -11.53 1.72
N ILE A 526 9.90 -11.54 1.08
CA ILE A 526 10.33 -10.50 0.14
C ILE A 526 10.72 -11.07 -1.22
N ASP A 527 10.63 -10.24 -2.26
CA ASP A 527 11.16 -10.51 -3.60
C ASP A 527 12.61 -9.99 -3.76
N LEU A 528 13.15 -10.06 -5.00
CA LEU A 528 14.48 -9.55 -5.34
C LEU A 528 14.58 -8.01 -5.44
N ASN A 529 13.44 -7.32 -5.42
CA ASN A 529 13.34 -5.87 -5.34
C ASN A 529 13.25 -5.36 -3.88
N GLY A 530 12.94 -6.25 -2.95
CA GLY A 530 12.69 -5.96 -1.53
C GLY A 530 11.24 -5.57 -1.24
N TYR A 531 10.32 -5.75 -2.18
CA TYR A 531 8.88 -5.63 -1.94
C TYR A 531 8.39 -6.80 -1.08
N VAL A 532 7.45 -6.54 -0.17
CA VAL A 532 6.88 -7.56 0.70
C VAL A 532 5.77 -8.34 -0.02
N LEU A 533 5.97 -9.65 -0.17
CA LEU A 533 4.92 -10.61 -0.55
C LEU A 533 4.01 -10.92 0.64
N LEU A 534 4.58 -10.95 1.85
CA LEU A 534 3.85 -11.22 3.09
C LEU A 534 4.40 -10.32 4.18
N HIS A 535 3.54 -9.56 4.86
CA HIS A 535 3.89 -8.80 6.07
C HIS A 535 2.60 -8.46 6.86
N PRO A 536 2.64 -8.36 8.21
CA PRO A 536 1.48 -7.93 8.99
C PRO A 536 0.95 -6.53 8.65
N ASN A 537 1.81 -5.62 8.19
CA ASN A 537 1.44 -4.24 7.86
C ASN A 537 0.99 -4.06 6.40
N LEU A 538 0.97 -5.14 5.59
CA LEU A 538 0.50 -5.10 4.21
C LEU A 538 -1.04 -5.16 4.16
N LYS A 539 -1.68 -4.02 3.89
CA LYS A 539 -3.14 -3.84 3.78
C LYS A 539 -3.60 -3.95 2.30
N PRO A 540 -4.85 -4.34 2.01
CA PRO A 540 -5.48 -4.11 0.68
C PRO A 540 -5.71 -2.61 0.43
N GLN A 541 -5.94 -2.19 -0.83
CA GLN A 541 -6.04 -0.77 -1.22
C GLN A 541 -7.39 -0.44 -1.88
N THR A 542 -8.32 0.08 -1.08
CA THR A 542 -9.76 0.26 -1.39
C THR A 542 -10.16 1.07 -2.64
N THR A 543 -9.21 1.61 -3.43
CA THR A 543 -9.50 2.72 -4.36
C THR A 543 -8.89 2.61 -5.77
N ASN A 544 -7.83 1.82 -6.00
CA ASN A 544 -7.05 1.88 -7.25
C ASN A 544 -6.63 0.49 -7.81
N PHE A 545 -7.61 -0.30 -8.26
CA PHE A 545 -7.44 -1.67 -8.81
C PHE A 545 -6.49 -1.86 -10.02
N ARG A 546 -5.86 -0.79 -10.54
CA ARG A 546 -4.96 -0.87 -11.72
C ARG A 546 -3.48 -0.94 -11.37
N GLU A 547 -3.08 -0.40 -10.21
CA GLU A 547 -1.68 -0.34 -9.81
C GLU A 547 -1.35 -1.48 -8.84
N PRO A 548 -0.17 -2.12 -8.94
CA PRO A 548 0.22 -3.18 -8.01
C PRO A 548 0.54 -2.60 -6.62
N VAL A 549 0.28 -3.38 -5.58
CA VAL A 549 0.50 -3.01 -4.17
C VAL A 549 1.97 -3.23 -3.81
N THR A 550 2.84 -2.35 -4.32
CA THR A 550 4.30 -2.43 -4.17
C THR A 550 4.79 -1.74 -2.90
N LEU A 551 4.62 -2.38 -1.75
CA LEU A 551 5.18 -1.94 -0.47
C LEU A 551 6.59 -2.55 -0.25
N ASP A 552 7.58 -1.72 0.05
CA ASP A 552 8.96 -2.16 0.38
C ASP A 552 9.04 -2.61 1.85
N PHE A 553 9.87 -3.60 2.17
CA PHE A 553 10.17 -4.01 3.55
C PHE A 553 10.63 -2.83 4.45
N LEU A 554 11.42 -1.90 3.90
CA LEU A 554 11.88 -0.70 4.63
C LEU A 554 10.82 0.42 4.71
N ASP A 555 9.67 0.24 4.05
CA ASP A 555 8.50 1.11 4.18
C ASP A 555 7.41 0.46 5.07
N ALA A 556 7.31 -0.88 5.06
CA ALA A 556 6.44 -1.67 5.92
C ALA A 556 6.88 -1.68 7.39
N GLU A 557 8.18 -1.55 7.65
CA GLU A 557 8.77 -1.38 8.98
C GLU A 557 9.52 -0.06 9.10
N LEU A 558 9.75 0.40 10.34
CA LEU A 558 10.66 1.53 10.58
C LEU A 558 12.08 1.20 10.11
N GLU A 559 12.61 2.06 9.22
CA GLU A 559 13.92 1.95 8.59
C GLU A 559 15.08 2.08 9.60
N ASP A 560 16.06 1.18 9.45
CA ASP A 560 17.24 0.94 10.30
C ASP A 560 18.35 0.32 9.42
N GLU A 561 19.60 0.79 9.56
CA GLU A 561 20.77 0.27 8.84
C GLU A 561 20.93 -1.26 9.00
N ASN A 562 20.56 -1.79 10.17
CA ASN A 562 20.61 -3.23 10.42
C ASN A 562 19.60 -4.03 9.61
N LYS A 563 18.44 -3.43 9.30
CA LYS A 563 17.39 -4.02 8.47
C LYS A 563 17.74 -3.93 6.99
N GLU A 564 18.43 -2.88 6.56
CA GLU A 564 18.98 -2.79 5.21
C GLU A 564 19.98 -3.93 4.93
N GLU A 565 20.87 -4.25 5.88
CA GLU A 565 21.79 -5.39 5.76
C GLU A 565 21.04 -6.74 5.66
N ILE A 566 19.99 -6.94 6.48
CA ILE A 566 19.15 -8.15 6.44
C ILE A 566 18.46 -8.26 5.08
N ARG A 567 17.78 -7.20 4.64
CA ARG A 567 17.11 -7.12 3.32
C ARG A 567 18.07 -7.46 2.19
N ARG A 568 19.26 -6.85 2.19
CA ARG A 568 20.29 -7.10 1.16
C ARG A 568 20.72 -8.57 1.15
N SER A 569 20.96 -9.16 2.31
CA SER A 569 21.32 -10.57 2.45
C SER A 569 20.22 -11.51 1.91
N MET A 570 18.95 -11.17 2.16
CA MET A 570 17.79 -11.89 1.63
C MET A 570 17.65 -11.76 0.10
N ILE A 571 17.82 -10.56 -0.46
CA ILE A 571 17.81 -10.30 -1.93
C ILE A 571 18.94 -11.05 -2.64
N ASP A 572 20.11 -11.15 -2.02
CA ASP A 572 21.23 -11.93 -2.55
C ASP A 572 20.98 -13.46 -2.51
N GLY A 573 19.91 -13.91 -1.83
CA GLY A 573 19.54 -15.32 -1.68
C GLY A 573 20.33 -16.05 -0.59
N ASN A 574 20.95 -15.32 0.34
CA ASN A 574 21.70 -15.92 1.44
C ASN A 574 20.77 -16.30 2.60
N LYS A 575 21.07 -17.38 3.30
CA LYS A 575 20.40 -17.72 4.57
C LYS A 575 21.15 -17.12 5.76
N GLY A 576 20.43 -16.67 6.79
CA GLY A 576 21.05 -15.99 7.93
C GLY A 576 20.17 -15.88 9.16
N HIS A 577 20.79 -15.39 10.24
CA HIS A 577 20.14 -15.04 11.50
C HIS A 577 20.87 -13.85 12.12
N LYS A 578 20.12 -12.84 12.58
CA LYS A 578 20.66 -11.65 13.25
C LYS A 578 19.71 -11.20 14.36
N GLN A 579 20.24 -10.99 15.56
CA GLN A 579 19.53 -10.33 16.65
C GLN A 579 19.83 -8.84 16.60
N ILE A 580 18.80 -8.00 16.60
CA ILE A 580 18.91 -6.54 16.48
C ILE A 580 18.01 -5.84 17.50
N ARG A 581 18.39 -4.62 17.90
CA ARG A 581 17.56 -3.69 18.66
C ARG A 581 16.99 -2.68 17.69
N THR A 582 15.66 -2.58 17.64
CA THR A 582 14.94 -1.84 16.60
C THR A 582 13.73 -1.17 17.23
N LEU A 583 13.37 -0.01 16.70
CA LEU A 583 12.10 0.63 16.98
C LEU A 583 10.97 -0.16 16.31
N VAL A 584 9.91 -0.46 17.04
CA VAL A 584 8.68 -1.07 16.51
C VAL A 584 7.52 -0.12 16.74
N LYS A 585 6.80 0.18 15.65
CA LYS A 585 5.58 0.99 15.68
C LYS A 585 4.42 0.16 16.23
N SER A 586 3.62 0.77 17.11
CA SER A 586 2.41 0.15 17.68
C SER A 586 1.28 0.05 16.64
N LEU A 587 0.35 -0.89 16.86
CA LEU A 587 -0.83 -1.10 16.00
C LEU A 587 -1.78 0.11 15.95
N ASP A 588 -1.90 0.84 17.06
CA ASP A 588 -2.69 2.08 17.13
C ASP A 588 -1.90 3.31 16.66
N GLU A 589 -0.72 3.11 16.07
CA GLU A 589 0.10 4.10 15.36
C GLU A 589 0.56 5.32 16.16
N ARG A 590 0.19 5.41 17.44
CA ARG A 590 0.54 6.47 18.40
C ARG A 590 1.89 6.27 19.09
N TYR A 591 2.31 5.01 19.28
CA TYR A 591 3.49 4.66 20.09
C TYR A 591 4.60 3.99 19.26
N ILE A 592 5.83 4.14 19.74
CA ILE A 592 7.00 3.40 19.26
C ILE A 592 7.73 2.83 20.48
N ASP A 593 7.98 1.51 20.46
CA ASP A 593 8.72 0.79 21.51
C ASP A 593 10.12 0.39 20.99
N GLU A 594 11.18 0.60 21.79
CA GLU A 594 12.53 0.09 21.49
C GLU A 594 12.66 -1.36 21.98
N VAL A 595 12.76 -2.31 21.04
CA VAL A 595 12.65 -3.75 21.34
C VAL A 595 13.77 -4.56 20.71
N THR A 596 14.11 -5.70 21.33
CA THR A 596 15.05 -6.67 20.74
C THR A 596 14.28 -7.73 19.96
N ARG A 597 14.67 -7.94 18.70
CA ARG A 597 14.05 -8.92 17.78
C ARG A 597 15.13 -9.82 17.17
N ASN A 598 14.80 -11.10 16.99
CA ASN A 598 15.62 -12.07 16.27
C ASN A 598 15.02 -12.27 14.88
N TYR A 599 15.76 -11.87 13.84
CA TYR A 599 15.40 -12.12 12.44
C TYR A 599 16.13 -13.38 11.96
N THR A 600 15.42 -14.31 11.34
CA THR A 600 15.96 -15.53 10.71
C THR A 600 15.41 -15.63 9.30
N TRP A 601 16.24 -15.91 8.28
CA TRP A 601 15.77 -15.93 6.89
C TRP A 601 16.42 -17.02 6.03
N VAL A 602 15.67 -17.50 5.03
CA VAL A 602 16.03 -18.58 4.11
C VAL A 602 15.42 -18.31 2.71
N PRO A 603 16.12 -18.56 1.60
CA PRO A 603 15.56 -18.49 0.24
C PRO A 603 14.63 -19.68 -0.07
N ILE A 604 13.57 -19.45 -0.85
CA ILE A 604 12.65 -20.49 -1.36
C ILE A 604 13.20 -20.98 -2.71
N ARG A 605 13.71 -22.23 -2.79
CA ARG A 605 14.62 -22.64 -3.86
C ARG A 605 14.02 -22.67 -5.27
N SER A 606 12.72 -22.96 -5.41
CA SER A 606 12.04 -22.96 -6.72
C SER A 606 11.59 -21.58 -7.21
N THR A 607 11.80 -20.51 -6.44
CA THR A 607 11.31 -19.15 -6.75
C THR A 607 12.35 -18.06 -6.44
N ASN A 608 11.98 -16.82 -6.74
CA ASN A 608 12.79 -15.63 -6.48
C ASN A 608 12.52 -15.01 -5.08
N TYR A 609 11.75 -15.69 -4.22
CA TYR A 609 11.34 -15.18 -2.92
C TYR A 609 12.27 -15.63 -1.78
N SER A 610 12.46 -14.77 -0.78
CA SER A 610 13.10 -15.13 0.49
C SER A 610 12.11 -14.97 1.65
N LEU A 611 12.05 -16.00 2.49
CA LEU A 611 11.19 -16.05 3.68
C LEU A 611 11.99 -15.59 4.91
N GLY A 612 11.41 -14.71 5.71
CA GLY A 612 11.93 -14.24 6.99
C GLY A 612 10.97 -14.54 8.13
N LEU A 613 11.51 -14.78 9.32
CA LEU A 613 10.77 -14.94 10.58
C LEU A 613 11.35 -13.98 11.60
N VAL A 614 10.47 -13.21 12.23
CA VAL A 614 10.79 -12.32 13.35
C VAL A 614 10.24 -12.94 14.62
N LEU A 615 11.10 -13.12 15.63
CA LEU A 615 10.71 -13.59 16.95
C LEU A 615 11.31 -12.71 18.04
N PRO A 616 10.53 -12.29 19.06
CA PRO A 616 11.11 -11.77 20.28
C PRO A 616 11.82 -12.88 21.07
N PRO A 617 12.87 -12.57 21.86
CA PRO A 617 13.58 -13.57 22.67
C PRO A 617 12.70 -14.40 23.62
N TYR A 618 11.58 -13.83 24.10
CA TYR A 618 10.65 -14.50 25.02
C TYR A 618 9.64 -15.44 24.34
N SER A 619 9.46 -15.38 23.01
CA SER A 619 8.61 -16.31 22.23
C SER A 619 9.37 -17.51 21.64
N THR A 620 10.59 -17.76 22.12
CA THR A 620 11.36 -18.97 21.80
C THR A 620 10.70 -20.24 22.31
N PHE A 621 9.77 -20.12 23.27
CA PHE A 621 8.95 -21.21 23.79
C PHE A 621 7.46 -20.83 23.69
N TYR A 622 6.59 -21.84 23.58
CA TYR A 622 5.14 -21.66 23.65
C TYR A 622 4.47 -22.75 24.51
N LEU A 623 3.22 -22.49 24.90
CA LEU A 623 2.40 -23.45 25.64
C LEU A 623 1.58 -24.32 24.68
N GLN A 624 1.58 -25.62 24.92
CA GLN A 624 0.66 -26.56 24.30
C GLN A 624 -0.12 -27.29 25.40
N ALA A 625 -1.43 -27.08 25.45
CA ALA A 625 -2.32 -27.82 26.33
C ALA A 625 -2.29 -29.33 26.02
N ASN A 626 -2.32 -30.15 27.06
CA ASN A 626 -2.42 -31.61 27.00
C ASN A 626 -3.67 -32.04 27.79
N LEU A 627 -4.84 -31.71 27.24
CA LEU A 627 -6.14 -31.99 27.85
C LEU A 627 -6.67 -33.36 27.39
N SER A 628 -6.09 -34.43 27.93
CA SER A 628 -6.54 -35.81 27.64
C SER A 628 -7.86 -36.21 28.33
N ASP A 629 -8.27 -35.48 29.38
CA ASP A 629 -9.45 -35.81 30.20
C ASP A 629 -10.69 -35.02 29.75
N GLN A 630 -11.68 -35.74 29.21
CA GLN A 630 -12.95 -35.19 28.73
C GLN A 630 -13.77 -34.51 29.84
N ILE A 631 -13.65 -34.95 31.10
CA ILE A 631 -14.38 -34.34 32.22
C ILE A 631 -13.83 -32.95 32.52
N LEU A 632 -12.50 -32.79 32.47
CA LEU A 632 -11.85 -31.48 32.62
C LEU A 632 -12.15 -30.55 31.44
N GLN A 633 -12.18 -31.07 30.21
CA GLN A 633 -12.59 -30.29 29.03
C GLN A 633 -14.00 -29.72 29.21
N VAL A 634 -15.00 -30.55 29.56
CA VAL A 634 -16.38 -30.10 29.77
C VAL A 634 -16.49 -29.10 30.93
N LYS A 635 -15.79 -29.35 32.05
CA LYS A 635 -15.79 -28.44 33.20
C LYS A 635 -15.25 -27.05 32.83
N TYR A 636 -14.17 -26.96 32.06
CA TYR A 636 -13.62 -25.66 31.66
C TYR A 636 -14.43 -25.00 30.54
N PHE A 637 -15.14 -25.78 29.73
CA PHE A 637 -16.07 -25.27 28.73
C PHE A 637 -17.31 -24.60 29.35
N GLU A 638 -17.81 -25.10 30.48
CA GLU A 638 -18.94 -24.49 31.22
C GLU A 638 -18.69 -23.01 31.57
N PHE A 639 -17.43 -22.63 31.83
CA PHE A 639 -17.03 -21.25 32.13
C PHE A 639 -17.02 -20.30 30.91
N LEU A 640 -17.25 -20.79 29.69
CA LEU A 640 -17.50 -19.97 28.49
C LEU A 640 -18.98 -19.62 28.29
N LEU A 641 -19.89 -20.28 29.02
CA LEU A 641 -21.33 -20.07 28.82
C LEU A 641 -21.76 -18.71 29.41
N PRO A 642 -22.65 -17.95 28.73
CA PRO A 642 -23.12 -16.64 29.24
C PRO A 642 -23.73 -16.68 30.65
N SER A 643 -24.19 -17.83 31.12
CA SER A 643 -24.67 -18.04 32.50
C SER A 643 -23.60 -17.87 33.58
N SER A 644 -22.31 -17.99 33.26
CA SER A 644 -21.20 -17.75 34.20
C SER A 644 -20.85 -16.26 34.35
N PHE A 645 -21.26 -15.40 33.39
CA PHE A 645 -20.72 -14.04 33.29
C PHE A 645 -21.10 -13.15 34.48
N GLU A 646 -22.26 -13.35 35.10
CA GLU A 646 -22.70 -12.59 36.28
C GLU A 646 -21.80 -12.79 37.51
N SER A 647 -21.44 -14.05 37.81
CA SER A 647 -20.62 -14.41 38.97
C SER A 647 -19.12 -14.32 38.70
N GLU A 648 -18.73 -14.43 37.43
CA GLU A 648 -17.38 -14.85 37.05
C GLU A 648 -16.75 -13.93 35.98
N GLY A 649 -17.47 -12.91 35.51
CA GLY A 649 -17.01 -11.91 34.53
C GLY A 649 -17.27 -12.31 33.08
N HIS A 650 -17.42 -11.30 32.22
CA HIS A 650 -17.68 -11.46 30.78
C HIS A 650 -16.45 -12.07 30.09
N VAL A 651 -16.69 -12.96 29.12
CA VAL A 651 -15.63 -13.59 28.32
C VAL A 651 -15.79 -13.20 26.85
N PHE A 652 -14.76 -12.56 26.30
CA PHE A 652 -14.58 -12.40 24.86
C PHE A 652 -13.66 -13.49 24.31
N ILE A 653 -14.01 -14.02 23.14
CA ILE A 653 -13.26 -15.05 22.41
C ILE A 653 -12.70 -14.49 21.10
N ALA A 654 -11.43 -14.75 20.79
CA ALA A 654 -10.81 -14.30 19.55
C ALA A 654 -11.46 -15.00 18.33
N PRO A 655 -11.83 -14.28 17.25
CA PRO A 655 -12.45 -14.86 16.05
C PRO A 655 -11.44 -15.64 15.18
N ARG A 656 -10.96 -16.78 15.68
CA ARG A 656 -9.99 -17.67 15.01
C ARG A 656 -10.70 -18.79 14.25
N GLU A 657 -10.06 -19.35 13.21
CA GLU A 657 -10.52 -20.56 12.49
C GLU A 657 -10.34 -21.83 13.38
N TYR A 658 -11.10 -21.95 14.48
CA TYR A 658 -11.05 -23.12 15.39
C TYR A 658 -11.49 -24.41 14.70
N CYS A 659 -12.53 -24.33 13.86
CA CYS A 659 -13.08 -25.42 13.06
C CYS A 659 -13.50 -24.88 11.69
N LYS A 660 -13.49 -25.72 10.66
CA LYS A 660 -13.78 -25.30 9.27
C LYS A 660 -15.22 -24.83 9.04
N ASP A 661 -16.15 -25.35 9.83
CA ASP A 661 -17.59 -25.10 9.68
C ASP A 661 -18.08 -23.93 10.57
N LEU A 662 -17.16 -23.18 11.19
CA LEU A 662 -17.46 -22.03 12.04
C LEU A 662 -17.47 -20.72 11.23
N ASN A 663 -18.63 -20.08 11.14
CA ASN A 663 -18.75 -18.77 10.52
C ASN A 663 -18.11 -17.69 11.41
N ALA A 664 -17.12 -16.97 10.88
CA ALA A 664 -16.57 -15.78 11.51
C ALA A 664 -17.58 -14.61 11.40
N SER A 665 -17.81 -13.90 12.51
CA SER A 665 -18.66 -12.72 12.59
C SER A 665 -17.99 -11.65 13.45
N ASP A 666 -18.09 -10.39 13.06
CA ASP A 666 -17.44 -9.27 13.78
C ASP A 666 -18.06 -9.05 15.17
N ASN A 667 -19.35 -9.35 15.32
CA ASN A 667 -20.02 -9.34 16.62
C ASN A 667 -19.57 -10.55 17.47
N ASN A 668 -18.82 -10.29 18.54
CA ASN A 668 -18.26 -11.34 19.40
C ASN A 668 -19.34 -12.18 20.09
N THR A 669 -20.46 -11.58 20.46
CA THR A 669 -21.57 -12.26 21.14
C THR A 669 -22.32 -13.21 20.20
N GLU A 670 -22.32 -12.93 18.91
CA GLU A 670 -22.82 -13.84 17.88
C GLU A 670 -21.81 -14.95 17.60
N PHE A 671 -20.53 -14.61 17.44
CA PHE A 671 -19.46 -15.57 17.23
C PHE A 671 -19.37 -16.60 18.37
N LEU A 672 -19.46 -16.15 19.62
CA LEU A 672 -19.47 -17.02 20.80
C LEU A 672 -20.68 -17.98 20.82
N LYS A 673 -21.87 -17.51 20.42
CA LYS A 673 -23.06 -18.38 20.31
C LYS A 673 -22.89 -19.43 19.23
N ASN A 674 -22.41 -19.03 18.04
CA ASN A 674 -22.12 -19.94 16.92
C ASN A 674 -21.06 -20.98 17.32
N PHE A 675 -20.04 -20.56 18.06
CA PHE A 675 -19.00 -21.44 18.61
C PHE A 675 -19.58 -22.44 19.63
N ILE A 676 -20.41 -21.99 20.58
CA ILE A 676 -21.06 -22.88 21.56
C ILE A 676 -21.96 -23.90 20.86
N GLU A 677 -22.81 -23.46 19.91
CA GLU A 677 -23.71 -24.35 19.16
C GLU A 677 -22.94 -25.40 18.34
N LEU A 678 -21.77 -25.03 17.79
CA LEU A 678 -20.90 -25.98 17.09
C LEU A 678 -20.28 -27.00 18.06
N MET A 679 -19.83 -26.55 19.23
CA MET A 679 -19.21 -27.40 20.26
C MET A 679 -20.19 -28.33 20.98
N GLU A 680 -21.49 -28.02 21.00
CA GLU A 680 -22.53 -28.98 21.41
C GLU A 680 -22.72 -30.13 20.41
N LYS A 681 -22.43 -29.89 19.12
CA LYS A 681 -22.61 -30.87 18.03
C LYS A 681 -21.34 -31.67 17.71
N VAL A 682 -20.17 -31.06 17.91
CA VAL A 682 -18.86 -31.57 17.47
C VAL A 682 -17.93 -31.73 18.66
N THR A 683 -17.30 -32.91 18.81
CA THR A 683 -16.33 -33.14 19.89
C THR A 683 -15.00 -32.41 19.62
N PRO A 684 -14.31 -31.91 20.67
CA PRO A 684 -13.05 -31.17 20.53
C PRO A 684 -11.95 -31.86 19.73
N ASP A 685 -11.92 -33.20 19.75
CA ASP A 685 -10.90 -34.02 19.09
C ASP A 685 -11.26 -34.41 17.64
N SER A 686 -12.29 -33.78 17.04
CA SER A 686 -12.69 -34.06 15.66
C SER A 686 -11.65 -33.59 14.63
N LYS A 687 -11.52 -34.32 13.52
CA LYS A 687 -10.61 -33.96 12.42
C LYS A 687 -11.04 -32.71 11.63
N GLN A 688 -12.19 -32.11 11.95
CA GLN A 688 -12.69 -30.87 11.36
C GLN A 688 -12.19 -29.61 12.10
N CYS A 689 -11.67 -29.79 13.32
CA CYS A 689 -11.19 -28.73 14.19
C CYS A 689 -9.68 -28.77 14.40
N ASN A 690 -9.11 -27.67 14.88
CA ASN A 690 -7.71 -27.57 15.24
C ASN A 690 -7.52 -27.79 16.74
N ASN A 691 -7.17 -29.02 17.13
CA ASN A 691 -7.00 -29.43 18.53
C ASN A 691 -6.05 -28.49 19.31
N PHE A 692 -4.99 -27.95 18.68
CA PHE A 692 -4.05 -27.05 19.36
C PHE A 692 -4.72 -25.76 19.82
N LEU A 693 -5.48 -25.10 18.94
CA LEU A 693 -6.18 -23.86 19.28
C LEU A 693 -7.28 -24.11 20.31
N LEU A 694 -8.04 -25.18 20.13
CA LEU A 694 -9.19 -25.49 20.98
C LEU A 694 -8.77 -25.97 22.38
N HIS A 695 -7.75 -26.81 22.50
CA HIS A 695 -7.25 -27.25 23.81
C HIS A 695 -6.57 -26.10 24.57
N ASN A 696 -5.81 -25.21 23.87
CA ASN A 696 -5.25 -24.01 24.50
C ASN A 696 -6.34 -23.06 25.00
N LEU A 697 -7.39 -22.82 24.20
CA LEU A 697 -8.54 -22.02 24.59
C LEU A 697 -9.20 -22.56 25.88
N ILE A 698 -9.54 -23.84 25.89
CA ILE A 698 -10.21 -24.49 27.04
C ILE A 698 -9.33 -24.45 28.30
N LEU A 699 -8.01 -24.62 28.16
CA LEU A 699 -7.07 -24.49 29.28
C LEU A 699 -7.07 -23.06 29.85
N ASP A 700 -7.00 -22.04 28.98
CA ASP A 700 -6.98 -20.64 29.40
C ASP A 700 -8.32 -20.20 30.03
N THR A 701 -9.47 -20.78 29.64
CA THR A 701 -10.74 -20.56 30.38
C THR A 701 -10.62 -21.02 31.82
N GLY A 702 -10.11 -22.24 32.05
CA GLY A 702 -9.94 -22.80 33.39
C GLY A 702 -8.91 -22.05 34.24
N ILE A 703 -7.91 -21.44 33.62
CA ILE A 703 -6.88 -20.63 34.29
C ILE A 703 -7.41 -19.23 34.65
N THR A 704 -8.09 -18.56 33.72
CA THR A 704 -8.70 -17.24 34.00
C THR A 704 -9.83 -17.33 35.02
N GLN A 705 -10.60 -18.43 35.04
CA GLN A 705 -11.60 -18.68 36.07
C GLN A 705 -10.98 -18.78 37.47
N GLN A 706 -9.88 -19.52 37.62
CA GLN A 706 -9.15 -19.65 38.89
C GLN A 706 -8.58 -18.30 39.37
N LEU A 707 -8.24 -17.39 38.45
CA LEU A 707 -7.80 -16.03 38.79
C LEU A 707 -8.96 -15.21 39.39
N VAL A 708 -10.15 -15.27 38.79
CA VAL A 708 -11.36 -14.61 39.30
C VAL A 708 -11.65 -15.10 40.72
N GLU A 709 -11.64 -16.41 40.94
CA GLU A 709 -11.93 -17.02 42.23
C GLU A 709 -10.87 -16.74 43.31
N ARG A 710 -9.57 -16.69 42.97
CA ARG A 710 -8.50 -16.41 43.94
C ARG A 710 -8.30 -14.91 44.23
N VAL A 711 -8.69 -14.01 43.34
CA VAL A 711 -8.29 -12.58 43.41
C VAL A 711 -9.46 -11.61 43.29
N TRP A 712 -10.38 -11.78 42.33
CA TRP A 712 -11.35 -10.72 41.99
C TRP A 712 -12.68 -10.85 42.71
N ARG A 713 -13.19 -12.07 42.94
CA ARG A 713 -14.53 -12.30 43.50
C ARG A 713 -14.73 -11.68 44.88
N ASP A 714 -13.70 -11.74 45.72
CA ASP A 714 -13.77 -11.35 47.13
C ASP A 714 -13.30 -9.90 47.39
N GLN A 715 -13.09 -9.09 46.35
CA GLN A 715 -12.58 -7.70 46.44
C GLN A 715 -13.53 -6.65 45.88
N ASP A 716 -13.63 -5.51 46.59
CA ASP A 716 -14.39 -4.34 46.12
C ASP A 716 -13.52 -3.39 45.29
N LEU A 717 -13.88 -3.25 44.02
CA LEU A 717 -13.23 -2.39 43.04
C LEU A 717 -13.46 -0.89 43.32
N ASN A 718 -14.63 -0.54 43.87
CA ASN A 718 -15.01 0.86 44.10
C ASN A 718 -14.13 1.53 45.15
N THR A 719 -13.80 0.81 46.24
CA THR A 719 -12.87 1.26 47.29
C THR A 719 -11.49 1.69 46.76
N TYR A 720 -11.06 1.15 45.61
CA TYR A 720 -9.76 1.45 44.99
C TYR A 720 -9.86 2.24 43.68
N SER A 721 -11.03 2.81 43.37
CA SER A 721 -11.25 3.65 42.19
C SER A 721 -10.97 2.91 40.86
N LEU A 722 -11.44 1.66 40.77
CA LEU A 722 -11.31 0.80 39.59
C LEU A 722 -12.67 0.59 38.92
N LEU A 723 -12.74 0.80 37.61
CA LEU A 723 -13.92 0.51 36.79
C LEU A 723 -13.98 -0.98 36.41
N ALA A 724 -12.83 -1.58 36.11
CA ALA A 724 -12.73 -2.96 35.66
C ALA A 724 -11.37 -3.59 35.98
N VAL A 725 -11.33 -4.92 36.00
CA VAL A 725 -10.11 -5.74 35.96
C VAL A 725 -10.22 -6.74 34.81
N PHE A 726 -9.11 -7.08 34.18
CA PHE A 726 -9.11 -7.97 33.03
C PHE A 726 -7.87 -8.86 32.92
N ALA A 727 -8.03 -9.98 32.22
CA ALA A 727 -6.96 -10.89 31.82
C ALA A 727 -7.15 -11.30 30.36
N ALA A 728 -6.15 -10.98 29.53
CA ALA A 728 -6.04 -11.40 28.14
C ALA A 728 -4.98 -12.49 27.99
N THR A 729 -5.24 -13.51 27.18
CA THR A 729 -4.45 -14.76 27.11
C THR A 729 -4.05 -15.13 25.69
N ASP A 730 -2.96 -15.88 25.55
CA ASP A 730 -2.43 -16.35 24.26
C ASP A 730 -3.41 -17.29 23.52
N GLY A 731 -4.18 -18.09 24.27
CA GLY A 731 -5.26 -18.95 23.76
C GLY A 731 -6.42 -18.20 23.10
N GLY A 732 -6.52 -16.88 23.29
CA GLY A 732 -7.51 -16.02 22.65
C GLY A 732 -8.72 -15.70 23.51
N ILE A 733 -8.59 -15.78 24.85
CA ILE A 733 -9.61 -15.31 25.79
C ILE A 733 -9.20 -13.95 26.35
N THR A 734 -10.16 -13.01 26.35
CA THR A 734 -10.10 -11.78 27.15
C THR A 734 -11.26 -11.78 28.12
N ARG A 735 -10.98 -11.90 29.42
CA ARG A 735 -11.98 -11.91 30.49
C ARG A 735 -12.01 -10.56 31.19
N VAL A 736 -13.20 -9.97 31.35
CA VAL A 736 -13.43 -8.64 31.94
C VAL A 736 -14.39 -8.78 33.13
N PHE A 737 -14.03 -8.21 34.27
CA PHE A 737 -14.82 -8.24 35.51
C PHE A 737 -14.96 -6.82 36.09
N PRO A 738 -16.16 -6.39 36.52
CA PRO A 738 -17.44 -7.12 36.51
C PRO A 738 -18.11 -7.12 35.12
N ASN A 739 -19.16 -7.93 34.93
CA ASN A 739 -19.88 -8.06 33.64
C ASN A 739 -20.33 -6.70 33.05
N LYS A 740 -20.74 -5.74 33.89
CA LYS A 740 -21.16 -4.39 33.45
C LYS A 740 -20.07 -3.65 32.67
N ALA A 741 -18.81 -3.83 33.03
CA ALA A 741 -17.70 -3.14 32.38
C ALA A 741 -17.32 -3.71 30.99
N ALA A 742 -18.01 -4.78 30.54
CA ALA A 742 -17.86 -5.33 29.20
C ALA A 742 -18.59 -4.49 28.13
N GLU A 743 -19.62 -3.73 28.51
CA GLU A 743 -20.31 -2.79 27.60
C GLU A 743 -19.36 -1.63 27.23
N ASP A 744 -18.58 -1.13 28.21
CA ASP A 744 -17.57 -0.08 28.01
C ASP A 744 -16.22 -0.59 27.45
N TRP A 745 -16.17 -1.83 26.93
CA TRP A 745 -14.93 -2.46 26.47
C TRP A 745 -14.73 -2.27 24.96
N THR A 746 -13.94 -1.26 24.59
CA THR A 746 -13.70 -0.86 23.20
C THR A 746 -12.47 -1.48 22.53
N GLU A 747 -11.70 -2.32 23.25
CA GLU A 747 -10.52 -2.97 22.67
C GLU A 747 -10.90 -4.19 21.83
N ASN A 748 -10.09 -4.49 20.80
CA ASN A 748 -10.31 -5.64 19.91
C ASN A 748 -10.35 -6.97 20.71
N PRO A 749 -11.35 -7.84 20.50
CA PRO A 749 -11.47 -9.10 21.23
C PRO A 749 -10.36 -10.11 20.91
N GLU A 750 -9.65 -10.01 19.76
CA GLU A 750 -8.44 -10.78 19.52
C GLU A 750 -7.24 -10.12 20.23
N PRO A 751 -6.62 -10.77 21.25
CA PRO A 751 -5.49 -10.18 21.98
C PRO A 751 -4.30 -9.86 21.08
N PHE A 752 -4.13 -10.60 19.97
CA PHE A 752 -3.05 -10.40 19.03
C PHE A 752 -3.20 -9.11 18.22
N ASN A 753 -4.41 -8.55 18.10
CA ASN A 753 -4.68 -7.28 17.42
C ASN A 753 -4.87 -6.12 18.41
N ALA A 754 -4.77 -6.38 19.71
CA ALA A 754 -4.86 -5.35 20.75
C ALA A 754 -3.49 -4.70 21.00
N SER A 755 -3.43 -3.37 20.87
CA SER A 755 -2.21 -2.57 21.10
C SER A 755 -1.63 -2.80 22.51
N PHE A 756 -2.46 -2.73 23.56
CA PHE A 756 -2.01 -2.89 24.95
C PHE A 756 -1.33 -4.25 25.21
N TYR A 757 -1.80 -5.32 24.53
CA TYR A 757 -1.29 -6.67 24.69
C TYR A 757 0.12 -6.79 24.13
N ARG A 758 0.32 -6.35 22.88
CA ARG A 758 1.65 -6.32 22.22
C ARG A 758 2.65 -5.46 22.99
N ARG A 759 2.25 -4.25 23.41
CA ARG A 759 3.09 -3.31 24.16
C ARG A 759 3.47 -3.85 25.54
N SER A 760 2.54 -4.51 26.25
CA SER A 760 2.81 -5.16 27.54
C SER A 760 3.75 -6.36 27.42
N LEU A 761 3.68 -7.12 26.33
CA LEU A 761 4.56 -8.26 26.09
C LEU A 761 6.00 -7.84 25.79
N ASP A 762 6.23 -6.65 25.24
CA ASP A 762 7.57 -6.13 24.95
C ASP A 762 8.19 -5.34 26.12
N ASN A 763 7.42 -4.45 26.74
CA ASN A 763 7.90 -3.63 27.84
C ASN A 763 8.06 -4.42 29.15
N HIS A 764 8.84 -3.87 30.08
CA HIS A 764 8.96 -4.37 31.45
C HIS A 764 8.32 -3.36 32.42
N GLY A 765 7.32 -3.81 33.19
CA GLY A 765 6.61 -2.97 34.16
C GLY A 765 5.13 -2.78 33.81
N TYR A 766 4.56 -1.64 34.19
CA TYR A 766 3.17 -1.27 33.95
C TYR A 766 3.06 -0.31 32.77
N VAL A 767 2.27 -0.69 31.75
CA VAL A 767 1.98 0.12 30.57
C VAL A 767 0.62 0.79 30.75
N PHE A 768 0.64 2.11 30.84
CA PHE A 768 -0.53 2.99 30.84
C PHE A 768 -0.88 3.35 29.39
N LYS A 769 -2.16 3.17 29.04
CA LYS A 769 -2.76 3.58 27.76
C LYS A 769 -3.95 4.51 28.07
N PRO A 770 -3.83 5.82 27.83
CA PRO A 770 -4.99 6.72 27.89
C PRO A 770 -5.97 6.45 26.72
N PRO A 771 -7.26 6.76 26.91
CA PRO A 771 -8.31 6.53 25.92
C PRO A 771 -8.07 7.34 24.64
N HIS A 772 -8.63 6.88 23.52
CA HIS A 772 -8.58 7.61 22.25
C HIS A 772 -9.66 8.69 22.22
N GLN A 773 -9.29 9.93 21.88
CA GLN A 773 -10.24 11.00 21.61
C GLN A 773 -10.21 11.38 20.13
N ASP A 774 -11.15 10.85 19.35
CA ASP A 774 -11.38 11.32 17.99
C ASP A 774 -12.16 12.64 17.98
N ALA A 775 -11.57 13.67 17.37
CA ALA A 775 -12.17 15.00 17.25
C ALA A 775 -13.49 15.03 16.43
N LEU A 776 -13.82 13.94 15.73
CA LEU A 776 -15.03 13.79 14.91
C LEU A 776 -16.20 13.10 15.64
N LEU A 777 -15.97 12.43 16.77
CA LEU A 777 -16.96 11.54 17.42
C LEU A 777 -17.69 12.15 18.64
N ARG A 778 -17.59 13.46 18.87
CA ARG A 778 -18.35 14.18 19.90
C ARG A 778 -19.00 15.43 19.32
N PRO A 779 -20.34 15.45 19.25
CA PRO A 779 -21.05 16.23 20.27
C PRO A 779 -22.18 15.52 21.06
N LEU A 780 -22.45 14.22 20.88
CA LEU A 780 -23.77 13.65 21.26
C LEU A 780 -23.85 12.51 22.30
N GLU A 781 -22.74 11.88 22.75
CA GLU A 781 -22.85 10.63 23.56
C GLU A 781 -22.06 10.55 24.88
N LEU A 782 -21.06 11.39 25.18
CA LEU A 782 -20.57 11.54 26.57
C LEU A 782 -21.22 12.79 27.18
N GLU A 783 -22.34 12.62 27.86
CA GLU A 783 -22.70 13.48 28.99
C GLU A 783 -22.67 12.71 30.33
N ASN A 784 -22.50 11.38 30.32
CA ASN A 784 -22.66 10.54 31.53
C ASN A 784 -21.56 9.47 31.79
N ASP A 785 -20.68 9.14 30.85
CA ASP A 785 -19.76 7.99 31.02
C ASP A 785 -18.38 8.40 31.59
N THR A 786 -17.94 7.70 32.62
CA THR A 786 -16.63 7.90 33.26
C THR A 786 -15.49 7.49 32.34
N VAL A 787 -14.55 8.42 32.11
CA VAL A 787 -13.36 8.19 31.29
C VAL A 787 -12.42 7.20 31.98
N GLY A 788 -12.06 6.10 31.31
CA GLY A 788 -11.20 5.06 31.87
C GLY A 788 -9.79 5.04 31.29
N ILE A 789 -8.76 4.97 32.16
CA ILE A 789 -7.36 4.75 31.76
C ILE A 789 -7.02 3.26 31.90
N LEU A 790 -6.47 2.65 30.86
CA LEU A 790 -6.09 1.24 30.87
C LEU A 790 -4.66 1.07 31.40
N VAL A 791 -4.44 0.19 32.37
CA VAL A 791 -3.11 -0.19 32.88
C VAL A 791 -2.91 -1.69 32.70
N SER A 792 -1.80 -2.08 32.11
CA SER A 792 -1.55 -3.46 31.66
C SER A 792 -0.12 -3.92 31.94
N THR A 793 0.07 -5.22 32.16
CA THR A 793 1.39 -5.82 32.39
C THR A 793 1.42 -7.31 32.00
N ALA A 794 2.54 -7.78 31.45
CA ALA A 794 2.71 -9.18 31.07
C ALA A 794 3.10 -10.08 32.25
N VAL A 795 2.45 -11.24 32.35
CA VAL A 795 2.75 -12.24 33.36
C VAL A 795 3.94 -13.08 32.93
N GLU A 796 5.14 -12.73 33.42
CA GLU A 796 6.34 -13.52 33.15
C GLU A 796 6.38 -14.81 33.98
N LEU A 797 6.46 -15.96 33.32
CA LEU A 797 6.52 -17.29 33.89
C LEU A 797 7.89 -17.93 33.63
N SER A 798 8.62 -18.26 34.70
CA SER A 798 9.90 -18.97 34.63
C SER A 798 9.75 -20.44 35.04
N LEU A 799 10.02 -21.34 34.10
CA LEU A 799 10.00 -22.79 34.27
C LEU A 799 11.42 -23.35 34.06
N GLY A 800 12.19 -23.38 35.13
CA GLY A 800 13.61 -23.79 35.10
C GLY A 800 14.48 -22.77 34.37
N ARG A 801 14.97 -23.13 33.18
CA ARG A 801 15.75 -22.23 32.30
C ARG A 801 14.90 -21.55 31.21
N ARG A 802 13.61 -21.86 31.11
CA ARG A 802 12.70 -21.33 30.09
C ARG A 802 11.87 -20.19 30.67
N THR A 803 11.79 -19.07 29.96
CA THR A 803 10.93 -17.93 30.27
C THR A 803 9.82 -17.82 29.22
N LEU A 804 8.62 -17.47 29.68
CA LEU A 804 7.38 -17.40 28.90
C LEU A 804 6.55 -16.20 29.35
N ARG A 805 5.70 -15.67 28.47
CA ARG A 805 4.71 -14.62 28.78
C ARG A 805 3.32 -15.01 28.22
N PRO A 806 2.57 -15.92 28.88
CA PRO A 806 1.34 -16.50 28.33
C PRO A 806 0.09 -15.62 28.46
N ALA A 807 0.13 -14.57 29.29
CA ALA A 807 -1.02 -13.71 29.55
C ALA A 807 -0.58 -12.28 29.88
N VAL A 808 -1.48 -11.33 29.61
CA VAL A 808 -1.40 -9.93 30.02
C VAL A 808 -2.59 -9.64 30.92
N VAL A 809 -2.32 -9.06 32.08
CA VAL A 809 -3.34 -8.72 33.08
C VAL A 809 -3.35 -7.22 33.33
N GLY A 810 -4.48 -6.68 33.72
CA GLY A 810 -4.62 -5.24 33.86
C GLY A 810 -5.89 -4.77 34.57
N VAL A 811 -5.97 -3.46 34.71
CA VAL A 811 -7.07 -2.74 35.35
C VAL A 811 -7.48 -1.53 34.51
N LYS A 812 -8.75 -1.14 34.57
CA LYS A 812 -9.29 0.10 34.01
C LYS A 812 -9.52 1.06 35.19
N LEU A 813 -8.69 2.10 35.30
CA LEU A 813 -8.76 3.12 36.35
C LEU A 813 -9.87 4.12 36.03
N ASP A 814 -10.60 4.57 37.05
CA ASP A 814 -11.50 5.73 36.95
C ASP A 814 -10.68 7.04 36.95
N LEU A 815 -10.78 7.84 35.89
CA LEU A 815 -10.05 9.10 35.75
C LEU A 815 -10.32 10.08 36.89
N GLU A 816 -11.58 10.28 37.28
CA GLU A 816 -11.96 11.33 38.24
C GLU A 816 -11.44 10.99 39.64
N ALA A 817 -11.71 9.78 40.11
CA ALA A 817 -11.27 9.34 41.42
C ALA A 817 -9.74 9.15 41.49
N TRP A 818 -9.05 8.77 40.40
CA TRP A 818 -7.59 8.80 40.35
C TRP A 818 -7.00 10.21 40.29
N ALA A 819 -7.68 11.18 39.66
CA ALA A 819 -7.29 12.58 39.76
C ALA A 819 -7.38 13.07 41.21
N GLU A 820 -8.45 12.74 41.95
CA GLU A 820 -8.55 12.99 43.40
C GLU A 820 -7.42 12.34 44.20
N LYS A 821 -7.15 11.05 43.98
CA LYS A 821 -6.06 10.33 44.66
C LYS A 821 -4.68 10.93 44.32
N PHE A 822 -4.46 11.35 43.09
CA PHE A 822 -3.21 11.99 42.63
C PHE A 822 -2.92 13.29 43.39
N LYS A 823 -3.91 14.15 43.64
CA LYS A 823 -3.74 15.39 44.45
C LYS A 823 -3.28 15.10 45.88
N VAL A 824 -3.80 14.04 46.50
CA VAL A 824 -3.40 13.61 47.86
C VAL A 824 -1.97 13.06 47.87
N LEU A 825 -1.54 12.38 46.82
CA LEU A 825 -0.18 11.82 46.71
C LEU A 825 0.88 12.88 46.38
N ALA A 826 0.51 13.87 45.56
CA ALA A 826 1.32 15.03 45.19
C ALA A 826 1.13 16.25 46.13
N SER A 827 0.82 16.00 47.40
CA SER A 827 0.83 17.00 48.47
C SER A 827 1.48 16.46 49.74
N ASN A 828 1.91 17.36 50.63
CA ASN A 828 2.54 17.02 51.92
C ASN A 828 1.53 16.65 53.01
N ARG A 829 0.21 16.71 52.75
CA ARG A 829 -0.82 16.40 53.76
C ARG A 829 -0.85 14.91 54.11
N THR A 830 -0.32 14.57 55.29
CA THR A 830 -0.67 13.33 55.98
C THR A 830 -2.06 13.43 56.62
N HIS A 831 -2.74 12.30 56.77
CA HIS A 831 -4.19 12.17 56.96
C HIS A 831 -4.81 12.71 58.28
N GLN A 832 -4.10 13.53 59.07
CA GLN A 832 -4.57 14.10 60.34
C GLN A 832 -4.12 15.57 60.54
N ASP A 833 -5.15 16.43 60.59
CA ASP A 833 -5.29 17.72 61.29
C ASP A 833 -4.57 19.03 60.83
N GLN A 834 -5.44 20.05 60.74
CA GLN A 834 -5.28 21.51 60.68
C GLN A 834 -4.81 22.19 59.36
N PRO A 835 -5.61 23.16 58.84
CA PRO A 835 -5.17 24.03 57.75
C PRO A 835 -4.27 25.15 58.31
N GLN A 836 -2.98 25.12 58.01
CA GLN A 836 -2.13 26.28 58.25
C GLN A 836 -2.49 27.40 57.26
N GLN A 837 -3.13 28.45 57.76
CA GLN A 837 -3.30 29.69 57.02
C GLN A 837 -1.93 30.33 56.76
N CYS A 838 -1.62 30.59 55.49
CA CYS A 838 -0.36 31.21 55.06
C CYS A 838 -0.19 32.59 55.72
N GLY A 839 0.74 32.69 56.66
CA GLY A 839 1.12 33.95 57.29
C GLY A 839 2.22 34.68 56.51
N PRO A 840 2.42 36.00 56.69
CA PRO A 840 3.34 36.79 55.85
C PRO A 840 4.83 36.39 55.89
N ASN A 841 5.23 35.52 56.83
CA ASN A 841 6.62 35.10 57.07
C ASN A 841 6.80 33.57 57.14
N SER A 842 5.80 32.78 56.72
CA SER A 842 5.94 31.32 56.56
C SER A 842 6.02 31.00 55.08
N HIS A 843 7.10 30.33 54.65
CA HIS A 843 7.21 29.82 53.27
C HIS A 843 6.00 28.94 52.96
N CYS A 844 5.24 29.25 51.90
CA CYS A 844 4.19 28.36 51.42
C CYS A 844 4.84 27.05 50.96
N GLU A 845 4.41 25.93 51.54
CA GLU A 845 4.81 24.62 51.04
C GLU A 845 4.18 24.41 49.65
N MET A 846 4.97 23.91 48.71
CA MET A 846 4.48 23.62 47.36
C MET A 846 3.63 22.36 47.41
N ASP A 847 2.36 22.46 47.02
CA ASP A 847 1.41 21.33 46.90
C ASP A 847 0.74 21.37 45.52
N CYS A 848 0.56 20.21 44.87
CA CYS A 848 -0.20 20.07 43.62
C CYS A 848 -1.72 20.05 43.86
N GLU A 849 -2.26 21.05 44.55
CA GLU A 849 -3.71 21.17 44.79
C GLU A 849 -4.53 21.32 43.49
N VAL A 850 -5.84 21.08 43.61
CA VAL A 850 -6.82 21.15 42.51
C VAL A 850 -6.89 22.57 41.97
N ASN A 851 -6.74 22.74 40.66
CA ASN A 851 -6.77 24.06 40.01
C ASN A 851 -5.81 25.08 40.65
N ASN A 852 -4.67 24.64 41.22
CA ASN A 852 -3.67 25.54 41.80
C ASN A 852 -3.30 26.65 40.79
N GLU A 853 -3.21 27.89 41.28
CA GLU A 853 -2.82 29.07 40.48
C GLU A 853 -1.31 29.12 40.23
N ASP A 854 -0.49 28.54 41.11
CA ASP A 854 0.97 28.60 41.02
C ASP A 854 1.58 27.42 40.24
N LEU A 855 1.04 26.20 40.40
CA LEU A 855 1.64 24.96 39.90
C LEU A 855 0.71 24.12 38.99
N LEU A 856 1.26 23.73 37.85
CA LEU A 856 0.74 22.69 36.96
C LEU A 856 1.49 21.37 37.25
N CYS A 857 0.74 20.32 37.56
CA CYS A 857 1.29 18.98 37.82
C CYS A 857 0.57 17.97 36.93
N VAL A 858 1.32 17.31 36.04
CA VAL A 858 0.78 16.40 35.01
C VAL A 858 1.54 15.08 34.95
N LEU A 859 0.83 14.03 34.53
CA LEU A 859 1.42 12.76 34.11
C LEU A 859 1.25 12.63 32.60
N ILE A 860 2.36 12.37 31.92
CA ILE A 860 2.46 12.21 30.47
C ILE A 860 2.98 10.79 30.20
N ASP A 861 2.46 10.10 29.20
CA ASP A 861 3.00 8.80 28.79
C ASP A 861 4.24 8.92 27.89
N ASP A 862 4.78 7.78 27.48
CA ASP A 862 5.95 7.67 26.62
C ASP A 862 5.71 8.12 25.17
N GLY A 863 4.45 8.14 24.72
CA GLY A 863 4.04 8.72 23.45
C GLY A 863 3.88 10.24 23.49
N GLY A 864 3.90 10.86 24.68
CA GLY A 864 3.65 12.29 24.86
C GLY A 864 2.17 12.64 24.98
N PHE A 865 1.29 11.69 25.34
CA PHE A 865 -0.13 11.94 25.58
C PHE A 865 -0.39 12.30 27.05
N LEU A 866 -1.36 13.19 27.29
CA LEU A 866 -1.79 13.55 28.64
C LEU A 866 -2.55 12.38 29.28
N VAL A 867 -2.07 11.90 30.43
CA VAL A 867 -2.72 10.82 31.22
C VAL A 867 -3.53 11.39 32.38
N LEU A 868 -2.95 12.29 33.18
CA LEU A 868 -3.60 12.93 34.33
C LEU A 868 -3.13 14.38 34.49
N SER A 869 -3.98 15.25 35.03
CA SER A 869 -3.67 16.66 35.35
C SER A 869 -4.34 17.12 36.65
N ASN A 870 -3.67 18.01 37.40
CA ASN A 870 -4.26 18.69 38.57
C ASN A 870 -5.29 19.78 38.21
N GLN A 871 -5.45 20.14 36.94
CA GLN A 871 -6.37 21.18 36.46
C GLN A 871 -7.61 20.57 35.82
N ASN A 872 -8.80 20.89 36.33
CA ASN A 872 -10.06 20.26 35.91
C ASN A 872 -10.37 20.51 34.42
N HIS A 873 -10.04 21.69 33.89
CA HIS A 873 -10.25 22.05 32.48
C HIS A 873 -9.38 21.23 31.49
N GLN A 874 -8.44 20.42 31.98
CA GLN A 874 -7.62 19.52 31.18
C GLN A 874 -8.10 18.06 31.27
N TRP A 875 -9.09 17.74 32.10
CA TRP A 875 -9.64 16.37 32.21
C TRP A 875 -10.33 15.97 30.90
N ASP A 876 -11.09 16.88 30.29
CA ASP A 876 -11.67 16.72 28.94
C ASP A 876 -10.62 16.57 27.82
N GLN A 877 -9.34 16.81 28.12
CA GLN A 877 -8.21 16.78 27.19
C GLN A 877 -7.29 15.56 27.42
N VAL A 878 -7.61 14.70 28.37
CA VAL A 878 -6.88 13.44 28.61
C VAL A 878 -6.97 12.53 27.37
N GLY A 879 -5.84 11.93 27.00
CA GLY A 879 -5.69 11.17 25.76
C GLY A 879 -5.31 12.00 24.53
N ARG A 880 -5.26 13.33 24.62
CA ARG A 880 -4.69 14.19 23.56
C ARG A 880 -3.18 14.31 23.66
N PHE A 881 -2.55 14.64 22.53
CA PHE A 881 -1.11 14.90 22.49
C PHE A 881 -0.78 16.16 23.31
N PHE A 882 0.24 16.08 24.16
CA PHE A 882 0.50 17.10 25.16
C PHE A 882 0.85 18.48 24.56
N SER A 883 1.38 18.55 23.33
CA SER A 883 1.61 19.84 22.65
C SER A 883 0.32 20.57 22.22
N GLU A 884 -0.84 19.91 22.22
CA GLU A 884 -2.13 20.59 22.03
C GLU A 884 -2.61 21.28 23.31
N VAL A 885 -2.20 20.76 24.47
CA VAL A 885 -2.51 21.26 25.81
C VAL A 885 -1.52 22.35 26.24
N ASP A 886 -0.21 22.07 26.15
CA ASP A 886 0.88 22.98 26.51
C ASP A 886 2.08 22.81 25.55
N ALA A 887 2.01 23.51 24.42
CA ALA A 887 3.05 23.47 23.38
C ALA A 887 4.44 23.88 23.89
N ASN A 888 4.51 24.85 24.80
CA ASN A 888 5.77 25.37 25.32
C ASN A 888 6.50 24.33 26.17
N LEU A 889 5.76 23.65 27.07
CA LEU A 889 6.33 22.61 27.91
C LEU A 889 6.70 21.37 27.09
N MET A 890 5.87 20.95 26.13
CA MET A 890 6.21 19.82 25.25
C MET A 890 7.45 20.11 24.38
N LEU A 891 7.57 21.32 23.82
CA LEU A 891 8.75 21.73 23.05
C LEU A 891 10.00 21.78 23.94
N ALA A 892 9.88 22.20 25.20
CA ALA A 892 10.99 22.18 26.16
C ALA A 892 11.41 20.75 26.52
N LEU A 893 10.48 19.82 26.68
CA LEU A 893 10.78 18.39 26.90
C LEU A 893 11.48 17.78 25.68
N TYR A 894 11.00 18.09 24.47
CA TYR A 894 11.63 17.67 23.21
C TYR A 894 13.06 18.23 23.05
N ASN A 895 13.24 19.55 23.23
CA ASN A 895 14.56 20.20 23.10
C ASN A 895 15.59 19.71 24.15
N ASN A 896 15.13 19.27 25.32
CA ASN A 896 15.98 18.65 26.34
C ASN A 896 16.11 17.13 26.20
N SER A 897 15.70 16.55 25.05
CA SER A 897 15.83 15.13 24.71
C SER A 897 15.10 14.13 25.62
N PHE A 898 14.03 14.56 26.31
CA PHE A 898 13.11 13.63 26.98
C PHE A 898 12.29 12.80 25.98
N TYR A 899 11.87 13.43 24.88
CA TYR A 899 11.19 12.77 23.78
C TYR A 899 12.03 12.88 22.50
N THR A 900 12.08 11.79 21.76
CA THR A 900 12.60 11.76 20.39
C THR A 900 11.43 11.57 19.44
N ARG A 901 11.42 12.32 18.32
CA ARG A 901 10.43 12.14 17.26
C ARG A 901 10.97 11.18 16.20
N LYS A 902 10.13 10.26 15.72
CA LYS A 902 10.37 9.50 14.49
C LYS A 902 9.20 9.81 13.55
N GLU A 903 9.53 9.98 12.28
CA GLU A 903 8.55 10.20 11.22
C GLU A 903 8.52 8.95 10.34
N SER A 904 7.33 8.54 9.91
CA SER A 904 7.12 7.44 8.96
C SER A 904 6.07 7.83 7.93
N TYR A 905 5.95 7.06 6.85
CA TYR A 905 4.98 7.28 5.79
C TYR A 905 4.09 6.04 5.66
N ASP A 906 2.78 6.19 5.79
CA ASP A 906 1.82 5.19 5.32
C ASP A 906 1.53 5.47 3.84
N TYR A 907 1.86 4.51 2.98
CA TYR A 907 1.67 4.56 1.53
C TYR A 907 0.36 3.87 1.08
N GLN A 908 -0.42 3.34 2.01
CA GLN A 908 -1.68 2.62 1.77
C GLN A 908 -2.89 3.34 2.38
N ALA A 909 -2.70 4.55 2.90
CA ALA A 909 -3.78 5.37 3.47
C ALA A 909 -4.77 5.86 2.40
N ALA A 910 -6.02 6.07 2.81
CA ALA A 910 -7.07 6.67 1.99
C ALA A 910 -7.29 8.13 2.41
N CYS A 911 -7.34 9.04 1.44
CA CYS A 911 -7.62 10.45 1.68
C CYS A 911 -8.80 10.92 0.82
N ALA A 912 -9.62 11.79 1.40
CA ALA A 912 -10.52 12.63 0.60
C ALA A 912 -9.69 13.44 -0.44
N PRO A 913 -10.11 13.50 -1.71
CA PRO A 913 -9.37 14.21 -2.75
C PRO A 913 -9.32 15.70 -2.42
N GLN A 914 -8.13 16.29 -2.39
CA GLN A 914 -8.00 17.74 -2.23
C GLN A 914 -8.64 18.45 -3.44
N PRO A 915 -9.43 19.52 -3.24
CA PRO A 915 -9.86 20.35 -4.34
C PRO A 915 -8.60 20.90 -5.04
N PRO A 916 -8.48 20.79 -6.38
CA PRO A 916 -7.29 21.23 -7.08
C PRO A 916 -7.04 22.71 -6.75
N GLY A 917 -5.89 22.99 -6.15
CA GLY A 917 -5.54 24.32 -5.68
C GLY A 917 -5.73 25.35 -6.81
N ASN A 918 -6.35 26.49 -6.50
CA ASN A 918 -6.83 27.49 -7.46
C ASN A 918 -5.71 28.09 -8.34
N LEU A 919 -5.26 27.32 -9.34
CA LEU A 919 -4.25 27.68 -10.33
C LEU A 919 -4.87 27.61 -11.72
N GLY A 920 -5.42 28.74 -12.15
CA GLY A 920 -5.54 29.03 -13.58
C GLY A 920 -6.84 28.63 -14.30
N ALA A 921 -7.88 28.18 -13.60
CA ALA A 921 -9.24 28.15 -14.17
C ALA A 921 -9.96 29.49 -13.96
N ALA A 922 -9.45 30.57 -14.58
CA ALA A 922 -10.23 31.79 -14.70
C ALA A 922 -11.52 31.44 -15.48
N PRO A 923 -12.73 31.68 -14.95
CA PRO A 923 -13.95 31.43 -15.71
C PRO A 923 -13.87 32.29 -16.97
N ARG A 924 -14.07 31.68 -18.15
CA ARG A 924 -14.08 32.41 -19.41
C ARG A 924 -15.19 33.43 -19.36
N GLY A 925 -14.84 34.68 -19.05
CA GLY A 925 -15.77 35.78 -18.98
C GLY A 925 -16.47 35.90 -20.32
N VAL A 926 -17.77 35.61 -20.33
CA VAL A 926 -18.63 35.91 -21.48
C VAL A 926 -18.51 37.41 -21.72
N PHE A 927 -18.08 37.78 -22.92
CA PHE A 927 -17.86 39.18 -23.28
C PHE A 927 -19.22 39.89 -23.32
N VAL A 928 -19.59 40.56 -22.24
CA VAL A 928 -20.82 41.35 -22.17
C VAL A 928 -20.64 42.57 -23.08
N PRO A 929 -21.42 42.71 -24.17
CA PRO A 929 -21.25 43.83 -25.10
C PRO A 929 -21.54 45.15 -24.37
N THR A 930 -20.77 46.17 -24.68
CA THR A 930 -21.01 47.52 -24.15
C THR A 930 -22.21 48.16 -24.87
N VAL A 931 -22.77 49.23 -24.29
CA VAL A 931 -23.90 49.96 -24.90
C VAL A 931 -23.55 50.53 -26.29
N ALA A 932 -22.26 50.70 -26.61
CA ALA A 932 -21.80 51.08 -27.94
C ALA A 932 -21.97 49.95 -28.99
N ASP A 933 -21.81 48.68 -28.59
CA ASP A 933 -21.94 47.52 -29.47
C ASP A 933 -23.41 47.25 -29.82
N PHE A 934 -24.33 47.58 -28.91
CA PHE A 934 -25.78 47.38 -29.10
C PHE A 934 -26.40 48.27 -30.19
N LEU A 935 -25.74 49.38 -30.55
CA LEU A 935 -26.29 50.39 -31.47
C LEU A 935 -25.97 50.14 -32.96
N ASN A 936 -25.21 49.08 -33.28
CA ASN A 936 -24.74 48.84 -34.64
C ASN A 936 -25.74 47.99 -35.47
N LEU A 937 -26.80 48.63 -35.95
CA LEU A 937 -27.96 47.99 -36.62
C LEU A 937 -27.60 47.09 -37.83
N ALA A 938 -26.46 47.33 -38.49
CA ALA A 938 -26.02 46.57 -39.66
C ALA A 938 -25.52 45.14 -39.34
N TRP A 939 -25.10 44.90 -38.10
CA TRP A 939 -24.63 43.58 -37.66
C TRP A 939 -25.79 42.67 -37.26
N TRP A 940 -26.79 43.21 -36.57
CA TRP A 940 -28.00 42.46 -36.19
C TRP A 940 -28.78 41.93 -37.40
N THR A 941 -28.92 42.71 -38.47
CA THR A 941 -29.65 42.27 -39.67
C THR A 941 -28.92 41.17 -40.45
N SER A 942 -27.59 41.21 -40.51
CA SER A 942 -26.78 40.17 -41.15
C SER A 942 -26.69 38.90 -40.30
N ALA A 943 -26.49 39.02 -38.99
CA ALA A 943 -26.47 37.87 -38.07
C ALA A 943 -27.84 37.19 -37.96
N ALA A 944 -28.94 37.95 -37.86
CA ALA A 944 -30.29 37.39 -37.83
C ALA A 944 -30.69 36.72 -39.14
N ALA A 945 -30.33 37.32 -40.30
CA ALA A 945 -30.57 36.69 -41.60
C ALA A 945 -29.77 35.38 -41.76
N TRP A 946 -28.52 35.35 -41.30
CA TRP A 946 -27.69 34.14 -41.35
C TRP A 946 -28.18 33.04 -40.40
N SER A 947 -28.62 33.41 -39.19
CA SER A 947 -29.24 32.50 -38.21
C SER A 947 -30.55 31.90 -38.74
N LEU A 948 -31.43 32.73 -39.32
CA LEU A 948 -32.68 32.27 -39.93
C LEU A 948 -32.43 31.39 -41.17
N PHE A 949 -31.41 31.71 -41.98
CA PHE A 949 -31.01 30.88 -43.12
C PHE A 949 -30.43 29.53 -42.68
N GLN A 950 -29.61 29.51 -41.62
CA GLN A 950 -29.14 28.26 -41.01
C GLN A 950 -30.30 27.46 -40.41
N GLN A 951 -31.23 28.07 -39.67
CA GLN A 951 -32.40 27.38 -39.12
C GLN A 951 -33.33 26.83 -40.22
N LEU A 952 -33.49 27.54 -41.34
CA LEU A 952 -34.24 27.05 -42.51
C LEU A 952 -33.55 25.84 -43.17
N LEU A 953 -32.22 25.88 -43.32
CA LEU A 953 -31.44 24.77 -43.86
C LEU A 953 -31.42 23.55 -42.93
N TYR A 954 -31.19 23.74 -41.63
CA TYR A 954 -31.24 22.65 -40.64
C TYR A 954 -32.64 22.03 -40.56
N GLY A 955 -33.70 22.85 -40.55
CA GLY A 955 -35.09 22.39 -40.53
C GLY A 955 -35.53 21.66 -41.80
N LEU A 956 -34.91 21.92 -42.96
CA LEU A 956 -35.18 21.22 -44.22
C LEU A 956 -34.39 19.92 -44.39
N ILE A 957 -33.26 19.75 -43.70
CA ILE A 957 -32.35 18.61 -43.89
C ILE A 957 -32.49 17.56 -42.78
N TYR A 958 -32.80 17.95 -41.54
CA TYR A 958 -32.78 17.06 -40.38
C TYR A 958 -34.15 16.95 -39.69
N HIS A 959 -35.03 16.13 -40.27
CA HIS A 959 -36.30 15.73 -39.66
C HIS A 959 -36.42 14.21 -39.49
N SER A 960 -35.40 13.59 -38.90
CA SER A 960 -35.43 12.28 -38.22
C SER A 960 -34.06 11.99 -37.59
N TRP A 961 -34.04 11.23 -36.49
CA TRP A 961 -32.86 10.79 -35.75
C TRP A 961 -31.85 11.86 -35.30
N PHE A 962 -32.09 12.45 -34.13
CA PHE A 962 -31.11 12.43 -33.05
C PHE A 962 -31.85 12.66 -31.72
N GLN A 963 -32.21 11.56 -31.06
CA GLN A 963 -32.49 11.55 -29.64
C GLN A 963 -31.10 11.52 -28.98
N ALA A 964 -30.62 12.70 -28.59
CA ALA A 964 -29.38 12.81 -27.83
C ALA A 964 -29.76 12.65 -26.37
N ASP A 965 -29.52 11.46 -25.82
CA ASP A 965 -29.59 11.29 -24.37
C ASP A 965 -28.56 12.24 -23.74
N PRO A 966 -28.99 13.15 -22.84
CA PRO A 966 -28.05 13.75 -21.93
C PRO A 966 -27.54 12.61 -21.05
N ALA A 967 -26.26 12.27 -21.16
CA ALA A 967 -25.63 11.43 -20.14
C ALA A 967 -25.73 12.18 -18.81
N GLU A 968 -26.72 11.79 -17.99
CA GLU A 968 -26.93 12.37 -16.68
C GLU A 968 -25.72 12.03 -15.81
N ALA A 969 -24.89 13.04 -15.57
CA ALA A 969 -23.94 13.03 -14.48
C ALA A 969 -24.66 13.27 -13.14
N GLU A 970 -25.76 12.55 -12.89
CA GLU A 970 -26.39 12.40 -11.57
C GLU A 970 -25.80 11.20 -10.84
N GLY A 971 -24.47 11.23 -10.70
CA GLY A 971 -23.87 10.76 -9.46
C GLY A 971 -23.71 11.99 -8.58
N SER A 972 -24.16 11.91 -7.32
CA SER A 972 -23.51 12.73 -6.29
C SER A 972 -22.00 12.51 -6.39
N PRO A 973 -21.16 13.52 -6.10
CA PRO A 973 -19.79 13.24 -5.74
C PRO A 973 -19.84 12.58 -4.35
N GLU A 974 -20.19 11.28 -4.32
CA GLU A 974 -19.61 10.38 -3.35
C GLU A 974 -18.12 10.72 -3.35
N THR A 975 -17.64 11.19 -2.21
CA THR A 975 -16.24 11.56 -2.03
C THR A 975 -15.43 10.29 -2.04
N ARG A 976 -15.20 9.74 -3.24
CA ARG A 976 -14.35 8.59 -3.48
C ARG A 976 -12.99 8.96 -2.97
N GLU A 977 -12.67 8.39 -1.82
CA GLU A 977 -11.36 8.48 -1.23
C GLU A 977 -10.37 7.96 -2.27
N SER A 978 -9.17 8.52 -2.26
CA SER A 978 -8.09 8.17 -3.16
C SER A 978 -6.88 7.75 -2.34
N SER A 979 -6.18 6.72 -2.78
CA SER A 979 -4.91 6.29 -2.17
C SER A 979 -3.94 7.47 -2.10
N CYS A 980 -3.49 7.80 -0.89
CA CYS A 980 -2.61 8.93 -0.61
C CYS A 980 -1.42 8.49 0.24
N VAL A 981 -0.43 9.37 0.38
CA VAL A 981 0.67 9.16 1.32
C VAL A 981 0.42 10.02 2.55
N MET A 982 0.27 9.37 3.69
CA MET A 982 0.12 10.03 4.98
C MET A 982 1.45 10.00 5.73
N LYS A 983 2.01 11.18 6.01
CA LYS A 983 3.14 11.32 6.90
C LYS A 983 2.62 11.23 8.34
N GLN A 984 3.06 10.19 9.02
CA GLN A 984 2.81 9.93 10.43
C GLN A 984 4.02 10.41 11.25
N THR A 985 3.74 10.92 12.45
CA THR A 985 4.78 11.33 13.40
C THR A 985 4.46 10.69 14.74
N GLN A 986 5.46 10.08 15.39
CA GLN A 986 5.34 9.51 16.72
C GLN A 986 6.47 10.00 17.61
N TYR A 987 6.20 10.05 18.91
CA TYR A 987 7.19 10.34 19.94
C TYR A 987 7.42 9.09 20.79
N TYR A 988 8.63 8.97 21.31
CA TYR A 988 9.03 7.95 22.28
C TYR A 988 10.09 8.54 23.22
N PHE A 989 10.33 7.91 24.38
CA PHE A 989 11.34 8.41 25.32
C PHE A 989 12.75 8.41 24.70
N GLY A 990 13.47 9.52 24.88
CA GLY A 990 14.86 9.70 24.47
C GLY A 990 15.86 9.09 25.46
N SER A 991 17.13 9.49 25.32
CA SER A 991 18.26 8.94 26.09
C SER A 991 18.32 9.41 27.57
N VAL A 992 17.49 10.38 27.97
CA VAL A 992 17.50 10.95 29.32
C VAL A 992 16.66 10.09 30.28
N ASN A 993 17.35 9.24 31.05
CA ASN A 993 16.76 8.41 32.10
C ASN A 993 16.72 9.08 33.48
N ALA A 994 17.07 10.37 33.59
CA ALA A 994 17.28 11.06 34.85
C ALA A 994 16.26 12.20 35.08
N SER A 995 16.06 12.53 36.36
CA SER A 995 15.46 13.79 36.81
C SER A 995 16.13 14.99 36.14
N TYR A 996 15.36 15.92 35.60
CA TYR A 996 15.89 17.16 35.03
C TYR A 996 15.09 18.38 35.50
N ASN A 997 15.80 19.48 35.69
CA ASN A 997 15.24 20.77 36.05
C ASN A 997 15.69 21.76 34.97
N ALA A 998 14.74 22.49 34.38
CA ALA A 998 15.06 23.51 33.39
C ALA A 998 14.11 24.70 33.48
N ILE A 999 14.56 25.78 32.84
CA ILE A 999 13.83 27.04 32.74
C ILE A 999 13.48 27.24 31.28
N ILE A 1000 12.21 27.46 30.99
CA ILE A 1000 11.70 27.86 29.69
C ILE A 1000 11.74 29.39 29.68
N ASP A 1001 12.61 29.96 28.85
CA ASP A 1001 12.70 31.41 28.67
C ASP A 1001 11.84 31.85 27.49
N CYS A 1002 10.76 32.58 27.78
CA CYS A 1002 9.85 33.20 26.82
C CYS A 1002 10.17 34.70 26.61
N GLY A 1003 11.40 35.14 26.92
CA GLY A 1003 11.92 36.49 26.71
C GLY A 1003 11.62 37.46 27.85
N ASN A 1004 10.34 37.74 28.10
CA ASN A 1004 9.91 38.61 29.22
C ASN A 1004 9.47 37.81 30.47
N CYS A 1005 9.45 36.49 30.38
CA CYS A 1005 8.96 35.60 31.42
C CYS A 1005 9.71 34.27 31.35
N SER A 1006 10.20 33.83 32.50
CA SER A 1006 10.76 32.50 32.70
C SER A 1006 9.71 31.61 33.36
N ARG A 1007 9.62 30.34 32.93
CA ARG A 1007 8.81 29.31 33.58
C ARG A 1007 9.70 28.15 33.97
N LEU A 1008 9.76 27.82 35.25
CA LEU A 1008 10.52 26.67 35.73
C LEU A 1008 9.72 25.37 35.61
N PHE A 1009 10.40 24.28 35.26
CA PHE A 1009 9.83 22.94 35.32
C PHE A 1009 10.83 21.89 35.82
N HIS A 1010 10.28 20.85 36.44
CA HIS A 1010 10.95 19.64 36.88
C HIS A 1010 10.25 18.44 36.22
N ALA A 1011 11.04 17.54 35.63
CA ALA A 1011 10.53 16.32 35.00
C ALA A 1011 11.25 15.09 35.59
N GLN A 1012 10.46 14.10 36.00
CA GLN A 1012 10.89 12.87 36.65
C GLN A 1012 10.20 11.66 36.00
N ARG A 1013 10.99 10.75 35.41
CA ARG A 1013 10.47 9.48 34.89
C ARG A 1013 10.16 8.54 36.05
N LEU A 1014 8.99 7.90 36.03
CA LEU A 1014 8.55 6.96 37.05
C LEU A 1014 9.14 5.57 36.76
N THR A 1015 9.72 4.92 37.77
CA THR A 1015 10.33 3.60 37.64
C THR A 1015 9.29 2.51 37.43
N ASN A 1016 9.64 1.47 36.67
CA ASN A 1016 8.75 0.36 36.28
C ASN A 1016 7.43 0.78 35.59
N THR A 1017 7.35 1.99 35.00
CA THR A 1017 6.19 2.44 34.20
C THR A 1017 6.64 3.17 32.93
N ASN A 1018 5.71 3.41 32.02
CA ASN A 1018 5.90 4.29 30.86
C ASN A 1018 5.54 5.76 31.14
N LEU A 1019 5.46 6.20 32.41
CA LEU A 1019 5.01 7.55 32.77
C LEU A 1019 6.16 8.52 33.09
N LEU A 1020 5.95 9.78 32.69
CA LEU A 1020 6.74 10.95 33.05
C LEU A 1020 5.90 11.88 33.92
N PHE A 1021 6.35 12.14 35.15
CA PHE A 1021 5.77 13.13 36.04
C PHE A 1021 6.43 14.49 35.80
N VAL A 1022 5.63 15.51 35.50
CA VAL A 1022 6.12 16.87 35.24
C VAL A 1022 5.41 17.86 36.16
N VAL A 1023 6.21 18.65 36.86
CA VAL A 1023 5.77 19.78 37.69
C VAL A 1023 6.33 21.05 37.06
N ALA A 1024 5.47 22.00 36.72
CA ALA A 1024 5.84 23.27 36.13
C ALA A 1024 5.07 24.43 36.77
N GLU A 1025 5.68 25.61 36.82
CA GLU A 1025 4.97 26.84 37.19
C GLU A 1025 3.83 27.10 36.18
N LYS A 1026 2.70 27.69 36.62
CA LYS A 1026 1.62 28.07 35.71
C LYS A 1026 2.07 29.25 34.85
N PRO A 1027 1.86 29.24 33.51
CA PRO A 1027 2.31 30.32 32.67
C PRO A 1027 1.53 31.61 32.94
N LEU A 1028 2.16 32.57 33.60
CA LEU A 1028 1.70 33.96 33.75
C LEU A 1028 1.70 34.77 32.42
N CYS A 1029 2.08 34.13 31.31
CA CYS A 1029 2.48 34.78 30.07
C CYS A 1029 1.62 34.31 28.89
N SER A 1030 0.77 35.20 28.37
CA SER A 1030 -0.05 34.97 27.18
C SER A 1030 0.69 35.12 25.85
N GLN A 1031 1.97 35.52 25.87
CA GLN A 1031 2.76 35.83 24.67
C GLN A 1031 3.69 34.69 24.21
N CYS A 1032 3.78 33.60 24.95
CA CYS A 1032 4.62 32.46 24.58
C CYS A 1032 3.82 31.52 23.66
N GLU A 1033 3.66 31.90 22.40
CA GLU A 1033 3.10 31.05 21.35
C GLU A 1033 4.24 30.34 20.59
N ALA A 1034 4.82 29.30 21.21
CA ALA A 1034 5.67 28.38 20.47
C ALA A 1034 4.85 27.61 19.42
N GLY A 1035 5.50 27.27 18.30
CA GLY A 1035 4.88 26.42 17.27
C GLY A 1035 4.49 25.07 17.86
N ARG A 1036 3.22 24.69 17.72
CA ARG A 1036 2.70 23.42 18.22
C ARG A 1036 3.39 22.27 17.49
N LEU A 1037 3.94 21.32 18.24
CA LEU A 1037 4.32 20.02 17.70
C LEU A 1037 3.03 19.26 17.36
N LEU A 1038 3.01 18.64 16.18
CA LEU A 1038 1.87 17.83 15.73
C LEU A 1038 2.23 16.34 15.88
N GLN A 1039 1.28 15.57 16.40
CA GLN A 1039 1.30 14.11 16.39
C GLN A 1039 0.01 13.62 15.75
N LYS A 1040 -0.09 13.83 14.44
CA LYS A 1040 -1.23 13.43 13.62
C LYS A 1040 -0.72 12.97 12.25
N GLU A 1041 -1.49 12.09 11.62
CA GLU A 1041 -1.37 11.83 10.20
C GLU A 1041 -1.61 13.10 9.38
N THR A 1042 -0.66 13.44 8.52
CA THR A 1042 -0.70 14.63 7.66
C THR A 1042 -0.53 14.22 6.22
N HIS A 1043 -1.36 14.75 5.31
CA HIS A 1043 -1.18 14.54 3.88
C HIS A 1043 0.21 15.04 3.47
N SER A 1044 0.95 14.19 2.75
CA SER A 1044 2.28 14.51 2.26
C SER A 1044 2.42 13.98 0.84
N ASP A 1045 3.14 14.68 -0.03
CA ASP A 1045 3.50 14.17 -1.36
C ASP A 1045 4.61 13.10 -1.29
N GLY A 1046 5.01 12.71 -0.07
CA GLY A 1046 6.05 11.74 0.24
C GLY A 1046 7.43 12.40 0.45
N PRO A 1047 8.49 11.59 0.60
CA PRO A 1047 9.86 12.07 0.45
C PRO A 1047 10.13 12.50 -0.99
N GLU A 1048 11.03 13.48 -1.17
CA GLU A 1048 11.45 13.99 -2.48
C GLU A 1048 12.07 12.87 -3.34
N GLN A 1049 11.33 12.37 -4.33
CA GLN A 1049 11.75 11.24 -5.16
C GLN A 1049 13.04 11.55 -5.94
N CYS A 1050 13.25 12.82 -6.29
CA CYS A 1050 14.44 13.34 -6.96
C CYS A 1050 15.73 13.18 -6.13
N GLU A 1051 15.62 13.10 -4.80
CA GLU A 1051 16.76 12.83 -3.90
C GLU A 1051 16.96 11.32 -3.69
N LEU A 1052 15.87 10.58 -3.45
CA LEU A 1052 15.91 9.12 -3.25
C LEU A 1052 16.54 8.38 -4.44
N VAL A 1053 16.22 8.80 -5.67
CA VAL A 1053 16.76 8.16 -6.88
C VAL A 1053 18.27 8.38 -7.06
N GLN A 1054 18.89 9.35 -6.39
CA GLN A 1054 20.36 9.50 -6.40
C GLN A 1054 21.07 8.43 -5.55
N ARG A 1055 20.36 7.81 -4.61
CA ARG A 1055 20.82 6.71 -3.77
C ARG A 1055 19.74 5.63 -3.70
N PRO A 1056 19.47 4.94 -4.82
CA PRO A 1056 18.40 3.95 -4.87
C PRO A 1056 18.74 2.78 -3.94
N ARG A 1057 17.70 2.23 -3.31
CA ARG A 1057 17.81 1.03 -2.46
C ARG A 1057 18.36 -0.15 -3.28
N TYR A 1058 19.11 -1.03 -2.62
CA TYR A 1058 19.70 -2.19 -3.28
C TYR A 1058 18.62 -3.18 -3.75
N ARG A 1059 18.70 -3.58 -5.02
CA ARG A 1059 17.85 -4.59 -5.66
C ARG A 1059 18.65 -5.48 -6.61
N ARG A 1060 18.09 -6.62 -6.99
CA ARG A 1060 18.67 -7.56 -7.95
C ARG A 1060 17.68 -7.85 -9.07
N GLY A 1061 17.97 -7.36 -10.27
CA GLY A 1061 17.13 -7.62 -11.45
C GLY A 1061 17.15 -9.11 -11.86
N PRO A 1062 16.20 -9.53 -12.72
CA PRO A 1062 16.10 -10.92 -13.20
C PRO A 1062 17.40 -11.45 -13.81
N HIS A 1063 17.71 -12.71 -13.54
CA HIS A 1063 18.97 -13.34 -13.96
C HIS A 1063 19.09 -13.64 -15.45
N ILE A 1064 17.95 -13.71 -16.15
CA ILE A 1064 17.88 -14.19 -17.53
C ILE A 1064 17.18 -13.12 -18.36
N CYS A 1065 17.83 -12.77 -19.46
CA CYS A 1065 17.38 -11.77 -20.42
C CYS A 1065 17.32 -12.41 -21.81
N PHE A 1066 16.27 -12.10 -22.56
CA PHE A 1066 16.13 -12.45 -23.98
C PHE A 1066 15.90 -11.15 -24.77
N ASP A 1067 16.95 -10.60 -25.37
CA ASP A 1067 16.94 -9.30 -26.06
C ASP A 1067 17.36 -9.39 -27.54
N TYR A 1068 18.31 -10.27 -27.85
CA TYR A 1068 18.92 -10.42 -29.16
C TYR A 1068 18.99 -11.88 -29.61
N ASN A 1069 18.58 -12.13 -30.85
CA ASN A 1069 18.90 -13.38 -31.56
C ASN A 1069 19.32 -13.07 -32.99
N ALA A 1070 20.31 -13.79 -33.52
CA ALA A 1070 20.81 -13.60 -34.88
C ALA A 1070 19.83 -14.08 -35.97
N THR A 1071 18.87 -14.96 -35.63
CA THR A 1071 17.85 -15.49 -36.55
C THR A 1071 16.50 -14.75 -36.48
N GLU A 1072 16.43 -13.69 -35.68
CA GLU A 1072 15.27 -12.81 -35.58
C GLU A 1072 14.82 -12.27 -36.94
N ASP A 1073 13.51 -12.20 -37.16
CA ASP A 1073 12.96 -11.48 -38.31
C ASP A 1073 12.79 -9.99 -38.00
N THR A 1074 13.52 -9.18 -38.77
CA THR A 1074 13.55 -7.72 -38.67
C THR A 1074 13.00 -7.07 -39.95
N SER A 1075 12.37 -7.84 -40.84
CA SER A 1075 11.79 -7.33 -42.09
C SER A 1075 10.39 -6.76 -41.90
N ASP A 1076 9.69 -7.21 -40.85
CA ASP A 1076 8.41 -6.69 -40.44
C ASP A 1076 8.56 -5.59 -39.37
N CYS A 1077 8.26 -4.36 -39.78
CA CYS A 1077 8.45 -3.11 -39.03
C CYS A 1077 7.20 -2.19 -39.08
N GLY A 1078 6.03 -2.75 -39.40
CA GLY A 1078 4.75 -2.05 -39.47
C GLY A 1078 4.43 -1.54 -40.87
N ARG A 1079 3.28 -1.94 -41.42
CA ARG A 1079 2.77 -1.44 -42.71
C ARG A 1079 1.70 -0.39 -42.48
N GLY A 1080 2.10 0.88 -42.46
CA GLY A 1080 1.17 1.95 -42.85
C GLY A 1080 0.60 1.61 -44.24
N ALA A 1081 -0.71 1.73 -44.43
CA ALA A 1081 -1.43 1.22 -45.60
C ALA A 1081 -1.20 2.07 -46.88
N SER A 1082 0.05 2.16 -47.32
CA SER A 1082 0.40 2.56 -48.67
C SER A 1082 -0.01 1.43 -49.61
N PHE A 1083 -1.27 1.46 -50.07
CA PHE A 1083 -1.67 0.69 -51.23
C PHE A 1083 -0.71 1.06 -52.38
N PRO A 1084 0.14 0.14 -52.89
CA PRO A 1084 0.91 0.44 -54.08
C PRO A 1084 -0.12 0.67 -55.20
N PRO A 1085 -0.22 1.88 -55.76
CA PRO A 1085 -1.26 2.17 -56.74
C PRO A 1085 -1.04 1.24 -57.92
N SER A 1086 -2.03 0.36 -58.19
CA SER A 1086 -1.76 -0.76 -59.07
C SER A 1086 -1.35 -0.23 -60.45
N LEU A 1087 -0.22 -0.73 -60.95
CA LEU A 1087 0.42 -0.16 -62.14
C LEU A 1087 -0.52 -0.24 -63.35
N GLY A 1088 -1.40 -1.25 -63.39
CA GLY A 1088 -2.48 -1.36 -64.36
C GLY A 1088 -3.60 -0.32 -64.21
N VAL A 1089 -3.99 0.08 -62.99
CA VAL A 1089 -4.98 1.15 -62.77
C VAL A 1089 -4.40 2.51 -63.15
N LEU A 1090 -3.15 2.81 -62.77
CA LEU A 1090 -2.48 4.05 -63.18
C LEU A 1090 -2.32 4.15 -64.70
N VAL A 1091 -1.89 3.07 -65.36
CA VAL A 1091 -1.78 3.03 -66.82
C VAL A 1091 -3.15 3.15 -67.48
N SER A 1092 -4.20 2.54 -66.93
CA SER A 1092 -5.58 2.68 -67.45
C SER A 1092 -6.12 4.10 -67.28
N LEU A 1093 -5.84 4.76 -66.15
CA LEU A 1093 -6.20 6.17 -65.92
C LEU A 1093 -5.46 7.11 -66.88
N GLN A 1094 -4.17 6.88 -67.13
CA GLN A 1094 -3.41 7.61 -68.14
C GLN A 1094 -3.95 7.38 -69.57
N LEU A 1095 -4.32 6.15 -69.93
CA LEU A 1095 -4.97 5.86 -71.22
C LEU A 1095 -6.33 6.56 -71.37
N LEU A 1096 -7.16 6.55 -70.31
CA LEU A 1096 -8.45 7.25 -70.29
C LEU A 1096 -8.27 8.78 -70.44
N LEU A 1097 -7.29 9.36 -69.76
CA LEU A 1097 -6.94 10.78 -69.90
C LEU A 1097 -6.41 11.13 -71.30
N LEU A 1098 -5.65 10.23 -71.93
CA LEU A 1098 -5.16 10.40 -73.31
C LEU A 1098 -6.28 10.27 -74.37
N LEU A 1099 -7.33 9.51 -74.09
CA LEU A 1099 -8.49 9.31 -74.99
C LEU A 1099 -9.61 10.34 -74.78
N GLY A 1100 -9.58 11.13 -73.70
CA GLY A 1100 -10.68 12.00 -73.28
C GLY A 1100 -10.62 13.47 -73.73
N LEU A 1101 -9.65 13.90 -74.54
CA LEU A 1101 -9.48 15.31 -74.93
C LEU A 1101 -10.26 15.70 -76.20
N PRO A 1102 -11.26 16.60 -76.14
CA PRO A 1102 -11.85 17.22 -77.33
C PRO A 1102 -10.90 18.28 -77.94
N PRO A 1103 -11.10 18.66 -79.22
CA PRO A 1103 -10.14 19.47 -79.96
C PRO A 1103 -10.07 20.95 -79.53
N ARG A 1104 -8.86 21.52 -79.67
CA ARG A 1104 -8.51 22.92 -79.35
C ARG A 1104 -9.36 23.97 -80.08
N PRO A 1105 -9.68 25.11 -79.44
CA PRO A 1105 -9.83 26.39 -80.10
C PRO A 1105 -8.47 27.05 -80.40
N GLN A 1106 -8.43 27.98 -81.36
CA GLN A 1106 -7.24 28.70 -81.82
C GLN A 1106 -6.77 29.82 -80.85
N PRO A 1107 -5.51 30.28 -80.96
CA PRO A 1107 -4.96 31.29 -80.05
C PRO A 1107 -5.43 32.70 -80.39
N GLN A 1108 -5.84 33.47 -79.38
CA GLN A 1108 -5.89 34.93 -79.46
C GLN A 1108 -4.66 35.54 -78.79
N VAL A 1109 -4.08 36.54 -79.46
CA VAL A 1109 -2.91 37.30 -79.05
C VAL A 1109 -3.28 38.20 -77.86
N LEU A 1110 -2.47 38.19 -76.79
CA LEU A 1110 -2.54 39.18 -75.73
C LEU A 1110 -1.25 40.01 -75.68
N VAL A 1111 -1.40 41.32 -75.81
CA VAL A 1111 -0.32 42.32 -75.71
C VAL A 1111 -0.09 42.72 -74.24
N HIS A 1112 1.11 43.22 -73.92
CA HIS A 1112 1.48 43.81 -72.61
C HIS A 1112 0.37 44.71 -72.00
N ALA A 1113 0.22 44.88 -70.67
CA ALA A 1113 1.27 45.33 -69.75
C ALA A 1113 0.86 45.36 -68.25
N SER A 1114 1.82 45.02 -67.37
CA SER A 1114 2.22 45.73 -66.13
C SER A 1114 1.28 46.00 -64.93
N ARG A 1115 1.91 45.84 -63.74
CA ARG A 1115 1.76 46.58 -62.45
C ARG A 1115 0.67 46.19 -61.43
N ARG A 1116 1.20 45.84 -60.24
CA ARG A 1116 0.77 46.16 -58.85
C ARG A 1116 -0.67 45.76 -58.46
N LEU A 1117 -0.90 45.19 -57.28
CA LEU A 1117 -0.19 45.39 -56.00
C LEU A 1117 0.01 44.05 -55.27
#